data_AF-A0A6G6AZG6-F1
#
_entry.id   AF-A0A6G6AZG6-F1
#
_cell.length_a   1.000
_cell.length_b   1.000
_cell.length_c   1.000
_cell.angle_alpha   90.00
_cell.angle_beta   90.00
_cell.angle_gamma   90.00
#
_symmetry.space_group_name_H-M   'P 1'
#
loop_
_entity.id
_entity.type
_entity.pdbx_description
1 polymer ?
#
loop_
_entity_poly.entity_id
_entity_poly.type
_entity_poly.pdbx_seq_one_letter_code
_entity_poly.pdbx_strand_id
1 'polypeptide(L)'
;MISAVNEFLDDLRGGRMSEAPVVTVEQGQLQGRVAASPSGKAYYSFQGIPYAKPPLGSLRFKAPQPAESWDGIRDATSEGNVSPQVDPLIHKGYVGDENCLYLNVYTPNLDGAFLPVMIYIHGGGFKNGSGSSSLYGGDFLVEKDVVVVTINYRLGALGFLALNTPEVPGNAGLKDIVQAIRWVKDNIHNFGGNSGNLTLFGESAGGMATSVLTASPLTKSLISKAIIQSGTALSSMAYQKNPIENARQLVKALGSDAEDVDEILDFLTATPAKEIVEATEKLYPLETLLESGSLGFGIMVEKEFPDVEAVLTESFYELLVSGRVAEIPIMIGSTTLEFTLERTSDDLQIFIPQELHVERNSDEALQITNEIKRLYFKGSHTGVESLKEYFELLSDKLLNVDTHRYVKYLVQVSKKPIYYYKFDYVGELNLTKKLLVSLGLNHAGHMDELGYLFSNDLLKDVEPTTQDVKMRERMLRLWTNFAKSGNPTPDENHYITVTWLPVTHDNLYFINLGNELSLGSNPDKEKMEFWDSLYTKYYRIWEHPKTNTEEVVRKHEPIIVAEQIQTPEAPQQEIIVETTVESVEVVDNVKEDTPEPEPVPEIEPTPVNFVEIAEEIPEPQVETVSNAPAEVIEPVKEAQFNGNGNVAKPRTSNEIKMVQNANGVPKDVIRANDPPEDDLPKNIGVNKFVNFFESLGGKK
;
A
#
# COMPACT_ATOMS: atom_id res chain seq x y z
N MET A 1 46.71 12.62 -27.37
CA MET A 1 45.96 11.51 -28.00
C MET A 1 45.45 10.53 -26.94
N ILE A 2 46.30 9.93 -26.08
CA ILE A 2 45.84 9.08 -24.95
C ILE A 2 44.97 9.85 -23.95
N SER A 3 45.33 11.09 -23.59
CA SER A 3 44.50 11.91 -22.69
C SER A 3 43.14 12.27 -23.31
N ALA A 4 43.07 12.58 -24.60
CA ALA A 4 41.81 12.86 -25.31
C ALA A 4 40.94 11.60 -25.50
N VAL A 5 41.57 10.42 -25.62
CA VAL A 5 40.85 9.13 -25.65
C VAL A 5 40.31 8.78 -24.26
N ASN A 6 41.05 9.07 -23.19
CA ASN A 6 40.55 8.90 -21.82
C ASN A 6 39.45 9.91 -21.50
N GLU A 7 39.58 11.17 -21.90
CA GLU A 7 38.52 12.19 -21.77
C GLU A 7 37.25 11.76 -22.51
N PHE A 8 37.38 11.23 -23.73
CA PHE A 8 36.26 10.73 -24.53
C PHE A 8 35.65 9.44 -23.95
N LEU A 9 36.46 8.55 -23.38
CA LEU A 9 35.99 7.33 -22.70
C LEU A 9 35.35 7.63 -21.34
N ASP A 10 35.85 8.64 -20.63
CA ASP A 10 35.23 9.17 -19.42
C ASP A 10 33.90 9.81 -19.80
N ASP A 11 33.83 10.67 -20.82
CA ASP A 11 32.59 11.27 -21.34
C ASP A 11 31.55 10.20 -21.73
N LEU A 12 31.99 9.12 -22.40
CA LEU A 12 31.17 7.94 -22.72
C LEU A 12 30.76 7.11 -21.49
N ARG A 13 31.44 7.26 -20.35
CA ARG A 13 31.13 6.64 -19.04
C ARG A 13 30.49 7.64 -18.05
N GLY A 14 30.11 8.84 -18.50
CA GLY A 14 29.61 9.91 -17.63
C GLY A 14 30.73 10.78 -17.03
N GLY A 15 31.58 11.32 -17.90
CA GLY A 15 32.87 11.96 -17.61
C GLY A 15 32.72 13.24 -16.82
N ARG A 16 32.53 13.07 -15.51
CA ARG A 16 32.57 14.05 -14.41
C ARG A 16 32.16 13.40 -13.08
N MET A 17 31.58 12.19 -13.12
CA MET A 17 31.14 11.43 -11.95
C MET A 17 32.24 10.51 -11.40
N SER A 18 33.42 11.04 -11.07
CA SER A 18 34.52 10.23 -10.49
C SER A 18 34.77 10.49 -9.01
N GLU A 19 34.28 11.59 -8.45
CA GLU A 19 34.41 11.94 -7.03
C GLU A 19 33.09 11.73 -6.29
N ALA A 20 33.17 11.37 -5.00
CA ALA A 20 31.99 11.19 -4.15
C ALA A 20 31.23 12.53 -4.05
N PRO A 21 29.99 12.62 -4.58
CA PRO A 21 29.26 13.89 -4.64
C PRO A 21 28.92 14.39 -3.24
N VAL A 22 29.03 15.70 -3.03
CA VAL A 22 28.57 16.35 -1.80
C VAL A 22 27.43 17.30 -2.14
N VAL A 23 26.29 17.14 -1.46
CA VAL A 23 25.09 17.97 -1.61
C VAL A 23 24.80 18.66 -0.28
N THR A 24 24.44 19.93 -0.31
CA THR A 24 24.01 20.68 0.88
C THR A 24 22.49 20.71 0.93
N VAL A 25 21.92 20.22 2.03
CA VAL A 25 20.50 20.28 2.37
C VAL A 25 20.31 21.23 3.56
N GLU A 26 19.07 21.57 3.90
CA GLU A 26 18.77 22.48 5.02
C GLU A 26 19.36 22.01 6.35
N GLN A 27 19.45 20.69 6.57
CA GLN A 27 19.98 20.12 7.79
C GLN A 27 21.52 20.05 7.82
N GLY A 28 22.21 20.12 6.68
CA GLY A 28 23.68 19.99 6.62
C GLY A 28 24.20 19.44 5.30
N GLN A 29 25.44 18.97 5.28
CA GLN A 29 26.06 18.40 4.07
C GLN A 29 25.96 16.87 4.06
N LEU A 30 25.72 16.30 2.88
CA LEU A 30 25.61 14.86 2.63
C LEU A 30 26.64 14.43 1.59
N GLN A 31 27.37 13.35 1.85
CA GLN A 31 28.24 12.70 0.87
C GLN A 31 27.56 11.46 0.30
N GLY A 32 27.25 11.48 -0.99
CA GLY A 32 26.71 10.34 -1.73
C GLY A 32 27.78 9.54 -2.45
N ARG A 33 27.35 8.65 -3.34
CA ARG A 33 28.23 7.85 -4.21
C ARG A 33 27.77 7.92 -5.67
N VAL A 34 28.69 7.63 -6.58
CA VAL A 34 28.37 7.34 -7.98
C VAL A 34 28.11 5.84 -8.09
N ALA A 35 27.00 5.48 -8.71
CA ALA A 35 26.62 4.10 -9.02
C ALA A 35 26.38 3.97 -10.53
N ALA A 36 26.29 2.73 -11.01
CA ALA A 36 26.04 2.43 -12.41
C ALA A 36 24.74 1.65 -12.54
N SER A 37 23.87 2.09 -13.43
CA SER A 37 22.67 1.35 -13.79
C SER A 37 23.02 0.08 -14.57
N PRO A 38 22.07 -0.84 -14.77
CA PRO A 38 22.31 -2.07 -15.55
C PRO A 38 22.69 -1.83 -17.02
N SER A 39 22.38 -0.67 -17.61
CA SER A 39 22.89 -0.29 -18.94
C SER A 39 24.32 0.28 -18.92
N GLY A 40 24.92 0.44 -17.74
CA GLY A 40 26.24 1.02 -17.53
C GLY A 40 26.23 2.55 -17.43
N LYS A 41 25.06 3.20 -17.40
CA LYS A 41 24.97 4.66 -17.20
C LYS A 41 25.23 4.99 -15.73
N ALA A 42 26.16 5.91 -15.50
CA ALA A 42 26.41 6.40 -14.15
C ALA A 42 25.25 7.30 -13.66
N TYR A 43 25.00 7.27 -12.36
CA TYR A 43 24.04 8.12 -11.67
C TYR A 43 24.51 8.36 -10.22
N TYR A 44 23.96 9.36 -9.53
CA TYR A 44 24.27 9.66 -8.14
C TYR A 44 23.26 9.03 -7.18
N SER A 45 23.76 8.46 -6.08
CA SER A 45 22.96 7.84 -5.03
C SER A 45 23.31 8.44 -3.68
N PHE A 46 22.28 8.86 -2.94
CA PHE A 46 22.36 9.31 -1.56
C PHE A 46 21.37 8.49 -0.74
N GLN A 47 21.83 7.78 0.26
CA GLN A 47 21.04 6.81 1.02
C GLN A 47 21.09 7.11 2.51
N GLY A 48 20.10 6.65 3.27
CA GLY A 48 20.07 6.80 4.73
C GLY A 48 19.98 8.26 5.20
N ILE A 49 19.31 9.13 4.44
CA ILE A 49 19.15 10.54 4.77
C ILE A 49 18.00 10.69 5.79
N PRO A 50 18.24 11.22 7.00
CA PRO A 50 17.18 11.39 7.99
C PRO A 50 16.26 12.55 7.57
N TYR A 51 14.96 12.29 7.46
CA TYR A 51 13.96 13.33 7.20
C TYR A 51 13.20 13.76 8.47
N ALA A 52 13.33 12.99 9.55
CA ALA A 52 12.71 13.25 10.85
C ALA A 52 13.66 12.88 11.99
N LYS A 53 13.36 13.36 13.21
CA LYS A 53 14.02 12.88 14.43
C LYS A 53 13.75 11.38 14.63
N PRO A 54 14.71 10.61 15.18
CA PRO A 54 14.45 9.24 15.57
C PRO A 54 13.25 9.17 16.55
N PRO A 55 12.22 8.37 16.29
CA PRO A 55 11.02 8.27 17.11
C PRO A 55 11.25 7.41 18.37
N LEU A 56 12.30 7.74 19.12
CA LEU A 56 12.76 7.00 20.30
C LEU A 56 12.18 7.58 21.59
N GLY A 57 12.07 6.74 22.63
CA GLY A 57 11.63 7.15 23.97
C GLY A 57 10.30 7.87 23.93
N SER A 58 10.25 9.12 24.39
CA SER A 58 9.02 9.93 24.44
C SER A 58 8.44 10.32 23.08
N LEU A 59 9.16 10.07 21.98
CA LEU A 59 8.69 10.28 20.60
C LEU A 59 8.05 9.01 19.99
N ARG A 60 8.16 7.86 20.67
CA ARG A 60 7.54 6.61 20.21
C ARG A 60 6.01 6.80 20.11
N PHE A 61 5.39 6.24 19.06
CA PHE A 61 3.97 6.35 18.70
C PHE A 61 3.45 7.75 18.32
N LYS A 62 4.21 8.83 18.56
CA LYS A 62 3.80 10.21 18.28
C LYS A 62 4.05 10.61 16.83
N ALA A 63 3.46 11.71 16.39
CA ALA A 63 3.79 12.33 15.11
C ALA A 63 5.31 12.61 14.99
N PRO A 64 5.91 12.47 13.79
CA PRO A 64 7.33 12.76 13.59
C PRO A 64 7.62 14.25 13.81
N GLN A 65 8.84 14.54 14.21
CA GLN A 65 9.39 15.90 14.23
C GLN A 65 10.43 16.04 13.12
N PRO A 66 10.58 17.23 12.50
CA PRO A 66 11.60 17.46 11.47
C PRO A 66 13.00 17.06 11.93
N ALA A 67 13.83 16.57 11.00
CA ALA A 67 15.21 16.20 11.30
C ALA A 67 16.01 17.38 11.87
N GLU A 68 16.89 17.09 12.83
CA GLU A 68 17.82 18.07 13.38
C GLU A 68 18.96 18.34 12.39
N SER A 69 19.48 19.57 12.41
CA SER A 69 20.71 19.89 11.68
C SER A 69 21.90 19.15 12.28
N TRP A 70 22.91 18.88 11.44
CA TRP A 70 24.18 18.28 11.85
C TRP A 70 25.37 19.10 11.35
N ASP A 71 26.46 19.05 12.10
CA ASP A 71 27.74 19.65 11.71
C ASP A 71 28.54 18.71 10.80
N GLY A 72 29.28 19.30 9.86
CA GLY A 72 30.16 18.57 8.94
C GLY A 72 29.40 17.84 7.82
N ILE A 73 30.06 16.82 7.26
CA ILE A 73 29.55 16.03 6.15
C ILE A 73 29.07 14.69 6.70
N ARG A 74 27.78 14.41 6.53
CA ARG A 74 27.17 13.12 6.88
C ARG A 74 27.34 12.13 5.73
N ASP A 75 27.74 10.92 6.06
CA ASP A 75 27.81 9.82 5.10
C ASP A 75 26.39 9.41 4.67
N ALA A 76 26.13 9.52 3.36
CA ALA A 76 24.91 9.08 2.70
C ALA A 76 25.26 8.08 1.57
N THR A 77 26.35 7.32 1.73
CA THR A 77 26.76 6.28 0.79
C THR A 77 26.13 4.93 1.08
N SER A 78 25.40 4.78 2.18
CA SER A 78 24.79 3.52 2.65
C SER A 78 23.39 3.75 3.19
N GLU A 79 22.55 2.72 3.15
CA GLU A 79 21.17 2.80 3.61
C GLU A 79 21.07 2.95 5.13
N GLY A 80 20.01 3.63 5.57
CA GLY A 80 19.63 3.69 6.98
C GLY A 80 18.90 2.43 7.42
N ASN A 81 18.62 2.32 8.73
CA ASN A 81 17.89 1.17 9.25
C ASN A 81 16.46 1.10 8.72
N VAL A 82 15.94 -0.12 8.57
CA VAL A 82 14.52 -0.38 8.30
C VAL A 82 13.69 -0.32 9.58
N SER A 83 12.39 -0.03 9.48
CA SER A 83 11.48 -0.04 10.64
C SER A 83 11.41 -1.43 11.29
N PRO A 84 11.22 -1.55 12.62
CA PRO A 84 11.05 -2.84 13.27
C PRO A 84 9.88 -3.61 12.66
N GLN A 85 10.13 -4.85 12.27
CA GLN A 85 9.17 -5.69 11.54
C GLN A 85 9.58 -7.17 11.60
N VAL A 86 8.64 -8.07 11.30
CA VAL A 86 8.96 -9.44 10.88
C VAL A 86 9.05 -9.42 9.36
N ASP A 87 10.25 -9.61 8.80
CA ASP A 87 10.47 -9.68 7.35
C ASP A 87 10.10 -11.07 6.84
N PRO A 88 9.04 -11.21 6.02
CA PRO A 88 8.59 -12.51 5.54
C PRO A 88 9.37 -13.04 4.34
N LEU A 89 10.11 -12.18 3.62
CA LEU A 89 10.71 -12.52 2.32
C LEU A 89 12.20 -12.82 2.43
N ILE A 90 12.99 -11.88 2.93
CA ILE A 90 14.46 -11.96 2.86
C ILE A 90 15.02 -12.64 4.11
N HIS A 91 14.72 -12.11 5.30
CA HIS A 91 15.32 -12.59 6.55
C HIS A 91 14.47 -13.66 7.26
N LYS A 92 13.17 -13.75 6.98
CA LYS A 92 12.23 -14.69 7.61
C LYS A 92 12.25 -14.61 9.15
N GLY A 93 12.20 -13.39 9.68
CA GLY A 93 12.30 -13.13 11.11
C GLY A 93 12.32 -11.65 11.46
N TYR A 94 12.44 -11.34 12.75
CA TYR A 94 12.51 -9.96 13.24
C TYR A 94 13.77 -9.25 12.74
N VAL A 95 13.59 -8.04 12.20
CA VAL A 95 14.65 -7.11 11.77
C VAL A 95 14.25 -5.66 12.08
N GLY A 96 15.20 -4.74 11.93
CA GLY A 96 14.95 -3.30 12.00
C GLY A 96 15.28 -2.65 13.34
N ASP A 97 15.18 -1.32 13.34
CA ASP A 97 15.50 -0.42 14.45
C ASP A 97 14.49 0.74 14.45
N GLU A 98 14.10 1.25 15.62
CA GLU A 98 13.13 2.36 15.70
C GLU A 98 13.67 3.66 15.13
N ASN A 99 14.98 3.85 15.10
CA ASN A 99 15.61 4.90 14.31
C ASN A 99 15.60 4.49 12.84
N CYS A 100 14.46 4.62 12.17
CA CYS A 100 14.22 4.16 10.80
C CYS A 100 13.71 5.24 9.83
N LEU A 101 13.50 6.49 10.26
CA LEU A 101 12.89 7.56 9.46
C LEU A 101 13.89 8.16 8.46
N TYR A 102 14.25 7.34 7.47
CA TYR A 102 15.22 7.63 6.43
C TYR A 102 14.60 7.59 5.04
N LEU A 103 15.18 8.35 4.13
CA LEU A 103 14.91 8.27 2.70
C LEU A 103 16.20 8.13 1.89
N ASN A 104 16.05 7.70 0.64
CA ASN A 104 17.11 7.58 -0.34
C ASN A 104 16.75 8.42 -1.58
N VAL A 105 17.75 9.04 -2.21
CA VAL A 105 17.63 9.85 -3.43
C VAL A 105 18.56 9.29 -4.50
N TYR A 106 17.99 9.02 -5.68
CA TYR A 106 18.70 8.58 -6.87
C TYR A 106 18.46 9.60 -7.99
N THR A 107 19.53 10.14 -8.58
CA THR A 107 19.42 11.21 -9.58
C THR A 107 20.46 11.03 -10.69
N PRO A 108 20.11 11.25 -11.97
CA PRO A 108 21.06 11.10 -13.07
C PRO A 108 22.05 12.28 -13.15
N ASN A 109 21.71 13.43 -12.58
CA ASN A 109 22.56 14.62 -12.59
C ASN A 109 22.24 15.55 -11.42
N LEU A 110 23.27 16.21 -10.89
CA LEU A 110 23.15 17.26 -9.86
C LEU A 110 23.10 18.67 -10.46
N ASP A 111 23.58 18.81 -11.70
CA ASP A 111 23.60 20.07 -12.43
C ASP A 111 22.55 20.08 -13.55
N GLY A 112 22.12 21.26 -13.99
CA GLY A 112 21.27 21.42 -15.18
C GLY A 112 19.78 21.64 -14.86
N ALA A 113 18.91 21.14 -15.75
CA ALA A 113 17.47 21.36 -15.64
C ALA A 113 16.85 20.50 -14.54
N PHE A 114 15.95 21.08 -13.74
CA PHE A 114 15.24 20.35 -12.71
C PHE A 114 14.32 19.27 -13.28
N LEU A 115 14.53 18.03 -12.84
CA LEU A 115 13.82 16.84 -13.30
C LEU A 115 12.58 16.57 -12.45
N PRO A 116 11.52 15.94 -12.99
CA PRO A 116 10.40 15.47 -12.20
C PRO A 116 10.86 14.51 -11.10
N VAL A 117 10.19 14.56 -9.95
CA VAL A 117 10.52 13.75 -8.79
C VAL A 117 9.46 12.69 -8.60
N MET A 118 9.87 11.43 -8.48
CA MET A 118 9.01 10.29 -8.18
C MET A 118 9.31 9.80 -6.77
N ILE A 119 8.34 9.87 -5.86
CA ILE A 119 8.47 9.48 -4.46
C ILE A 119 7.74 8.15 -4.26
N TYR A 120 8.49 7.08 -4.03
CA TYR A 120 7.96 5.73 -3.85
C TYR A 120 7.66 5.44 -2.38
N ILE A 121 6.42 5.01 -2.11
CA ILE A 121 5.97 4.48 -0.83
C ILE A 121 5.87 2.96 -0.97
N HIS A 122 6.65 2.23 -0.17
CA HIS A 122 6.61 0.76 -0.20
C HIS A 122 5.32 0.19 0.39
N GLY A 123 4.93 -0.99 -0.10
CA GLY A 123 3.85 -1.82 0.42
C GLY A 123 4.21 -2.60 1.69
N GLY A 124 3.61 -3.79 1.86
CA GLY A 124 3.86 -4.67 3.02
C GLY A 124 2.81 -4.58 4.12
N GLY A 125 1.57 -4.22 3.77
CA GLY A 125 0.41 -4.27 4.66
C GLY A 125 0.50 -3.36 5.89
N PHE A 126 1.32 -2.30 5.82
CA PHE A 126 1.71 -1.46 6.97
C PHE A 126 2.47 -2.20 8.09
N LYS A 127 2.87 -3.47 7.89
CA LYS A 127 3.51 -4.32 8.89
C LYS A 127 5.00 -4.58 8.61
N ASN A 128 5.37 -4.64 7.33
CA ASN A 128 6.73 -4.88 6.85
C ASN A 128 7.02 -4.05 5.58
N GLY A 129 8.23 -4.13 5.07
CA GLY A 129 8.75 -3.35 3.94
C GLY A 129 9.75 -2.27 4.33
N SER A 130 10.42 -1.71 3.33
CA SER A 130 11.36 -0.59 3.45
C SER A 130 11.57 0.06 2.08
N GLY A 131 12.15 1.26 2.04
CA GLY A 131 12.62 1.91 0.81
C GLY A 131 13.98 1.37 0.30
N SER A 132 14.43 0.21 0.76
CA SER A 132 15.74 -0.35 0.43
C SER A 132 15.87 -0.76 -1.04
N SER A 133 17.07 -0.53 -1.58
CA SER A 133 17.48 -0.90 -2.94
C SER A 133 17.52 -2.40 -3.19
N SER A 134 17.49 -3.23 -2.14
CA SER A 134 17.37 -4.68 -2.27
C SER A 134 16.05 -5.11 -2.94
N LEU A 135 14.99 -4.32 -2.83
CA LEU A 135 13.71 -4.56 -3.53
C LEU A 135 13.34 -3.40 -4.48
N TYR A 136 13.77 -2.19 -4.16
CA TYR A 136 13.34 -0.95 -4.81
C TYR A 136 14.52 -0.12 -5.33
N GLY A 137 15.53 -0.78 -5.92
CA GLY A 137 16.67 -0.09 -6.51
C GLY A 137 16.22 0.82 -7.65
N GLY A 138 16.49 2.13 -7.51
CA GLY A 138 16.05 3.18 -8.44
C GLY A 138 16.77 3.17 -9.80
N ASP A 139 17.64 2.20 -10.02
CA ASP A 139 18.60 2.10 -11.13
C ASP A 139 17.94 2.03 -12.51
N PHE A 140 16.73 1.46 -12.61
CA PHE A 140 16.00 1.41 -13.87
C PHE A 140 15.28 2.73 -14.17
N LEU A 141 14.65 3.34 -13.16
CA LEU A 141 13.87 4.58 -13.31
C LEU A 141 14.77 5.78 -13.57
N VAL A 142 15.92 5.87 -12.89
CA VAL A 142 16.86 7.00 -13.00
C VAL A 142 17.38 7.19 -14.43
N GLU A 143 17.42 6.11 -15.24
CA GLU A 143 17.80 6.18 -16.66
C GLU A 143 16.83 6.94 -17.55
N LYS A 144 15.62 7.25 -17.05
CA LYS A 144 14.57 7.97 -17.78
C LYS A 144 14.45 9.43 -17.35
N ASP A 145 15.54 10.06 -16.91
CA ASP A 145 15.59 11.50 -16.59
C ASP A 145 14.53 11.92 -15.55
N VAL A 146 14.51 11.20 -14.44
CA VAL A 146 13.71 11.53 -13.25
C VAL A 146 14.58 11.40 -12.00
N VAL A 147 14.23 12.13 -10.95
CA VAL A 147 14.76 11.89 -9.59
C VAL A 147 13.85 10.89 -8.90
N VAL A 148 14.42 9.82 -8.36
CA VAL A 148 13.68 8.79 -7.61
C VAL A 148 13.98 8.95 -6.14
N VAL A 149 12.94 9.00 -5.32
CA VAL A 149 13.04 9.01 -3.86
C VAL A 149 12.34 7.77 -3.34
N THR A 150 13.00 6.97 -2.50
CA THR A 150 12.37 5.89 -1.75
C THR A 150 12.41 6.21 -0.26
N ILE A 151 11.36 5.88 0.49
CA ILE A 151 11.23 6.26 1.89
C ILE A 151 10.98 5.05 2.78
N ASN A 152 11.50 5.08 3.99
CA ASN A 152 11.00 4.26 5.11
C ASN A 152 9.93 5.05 5.86
N TYR A 153 8.98 4.36 6.49
CA TYR A 153 8.04 4.91 7.46
C TYR A 153 7.79 3.89 8.58
N ARG A 154 7.29 4.31 9.75
CA ARG A 154 7.02 3.37 10.85
C ARG A 154 5.89 2.40 10.51
N LEU A 155 6.03 1.16 10.99
CA LEU A 155 5.14 0.04 10.69
C LEU A 155 4.48 -0.55 11.96
N GLY A 156 3.44 -1.35 11.76
CA GLY A 156 2.67 -2.04 12.79
C GLY A 156 2.16 -1.09 13.87
N ALA A 157 2.09 -1.57 15.11
CA ALA A 157 1.70 -0.73 16.24
C ALA A 157 2.64 0.48 16.44
N LEU A 158 3.92 0.39 16.09
CA LEU A 158 4.86 1.52 16.25
C LEU A 158 4.50 2.71 15.34
N GLY A 159 3.90 2.46 14.17
CA GLY A 159 3.44 3.48 13.23
C GLY A 159 1.94 3.77 13.29
N PHE A 160 1.13 2.86 13.80
CA PHE A 160 -0.32 2.94 13.65
C PHE A 160 -1.10 2.67 14.95
N LEU A 161 -0.45 2.68 16.11
CA LEU A 161 -1.15 2.76 17.39
C LEU A 161 -1.98 4.05 17.45
N ALA A 162 -3.21 3.95 17.93
CA ALA A 162 -4.10 5.08 18.16
C ALA A 162 -4.81 4.89 19.50
N LEU A 163 -4.71 5.90 20.36
CA LEU A 163 -5.31 5.92 21.71
C LEU A 163 -6.39 7.00 21.86
N ASN A 164 -6.74 7.70 20.77
CA ASN A 164 -7.66 8.83 20.78
C ASN A 164 -7.27 9.90 21.82
N THR A 165 -5.97 10.16 21.94
CA THR A 165 -5.40 11.27 22.72
C THR A 165 -4.60 12.20 21.79
N PRO A 166 -4.36 13.47 22.17
CA PRO A 166 -3.52 14.38 21.40
C PRO A 166 -2.10 13.84 21.13
N GLU A 167 -1.55 13.05 22.05
CA GLU A 167 -0.21 12.49 21.97
C GLU A 167 -0.12 11.32 20.98
N VAL A 168 -1.14 10.46 20.96
CA VAL A 168 -1.21 9.26 20.11
C VAL A 168 -2.57 9.23 19.38
N PRO A 169 -2.82 10.18 18.47
CA PRO A 169 -4.09 10.28 17.75
C PRO A 169 -4.25 9.18 16.70
N GLY A 170 -3.15 8.54 16.28
CA GLY A 170 -3.09 7.57 15.19
C GLY A 170 -2.24 8.03 14.01
N ASN A 171 -2.16 7.17 13.00
CA ASN A 171 -1.54 7.44 11.70
C ASN A 171 -0.10 8.00 11.73
N ALA A 172 0.69 7.71 12.77
CA ALA A 172 2.08 8.16 12.87
C ALA A 172 2.93 7.76 11.64
N GLY A 173 2.74 6.57 11.09
CA GLY A 173 3.37 6.09 9.86
C GLY A 173 2.96 6.89 8.61
N LEU A 174 1.70 7.33 8.51
CA LEU A 174 1.31 8.26 7.42
C LEU A 174 1.91 9.65 7.64
N LYS A 175 1.97 10.13 8.88
CA LYS A 175 2.62 11.41 9.22
C LYS A 175 4.12 11.38 8.92
N ASP A 176 4.77 10.23 9.06
CA ASP A 176 6.16 10.01 8.62
C ASP A 176 6.30 10.25 7.11
N ILE A 177 5.38 9.71 6.31
CA ILE A 177 5.35 9.94 4.86
C ILE A 177 5.11 11.42 4.54
N VAL A 178 4.20 12.09 5.26
CA VAL A 178 3.99 13.55 5.12
C VAL A 178 5.29 14.32 5.42
N GLN A 179 6.00 13.98 6.49
CA GLN A 179 7.27 14.63 6.85
C GLN A 179 8.36 14.36 5.82
N ALA A 180 8.41 13.16 5.22
CA ALA A 180 9.32 12.87 4.11
C ALA A 180 8.99 13.70 2.87
N ILE A 181 7.70 13.86 2.52
CA ILE A 181 7.27 14.72 1.40
C ILE A 181 7.65 16.18 1.64
N ARG A 182 7.49 16.69 2.88
CA ARG A 182 7.96 18.04 3.27
C ARG A 182 9.46 18.17 3.08
N TRP A 183 10.24 17.21 3.59
CA TRP A 183 11.69 17.20 3.39
C TRP A 183 12.08 17.21 1.91
N VAL A 184 11.42 16.40 1.08
CA VAL A 184 11.64 16.38 -0.38
C VAL A 184 11.29 17.72 -1.00
N LYS A 185 10.16 18.33 -0.63
CA LYS A 185 9.74 19.65 -1.13
C LYS A 185 10.83 20.70 -0.88
N ASP A 186 11.41 20.70 0.31
CA ASP A 186 12.36 21.71 0.74
C ASP A 186 13.77 21.46 0.17
N ASN A 187 14.16 20.19 -0.05
CA ASN A 187 15.57 19.85 -0.32
C ASN A 187 15.85 19.31 -1.73
N ILE A 188 14.87 18.78 -2.45
CA ILE A 188 15.13 17.98 -3.68
C ILE A 188 15.73 18.79 -4.83
N HIS A 189 15.59 20.12 -4.80
CA HIS A 189 16.23 21.01 -5.76
C HIS A 189 17.76 20.94 -5.71
N ASN A 190 18.35 20.64 -4.54
CA ASN A 190 19.80 20.44 -4.40
C ASN A 190 20.28 19.11 -5.01
N PHE A 191 19.36 18.22 -5.39
CA PHE A 191 19.64 16.94 -6.05
C PHE A 191 19.25 16.96 -7.54
N GLY A 192 18.99 18.14 -8.11
CA GLY A 192 18.52 18.28 -9.50
C GLY A 192 17.03 17.99 -9.70
N GLY A 193 16.24 17.89 -8.63
CA GLY A 193 14.79 17.64 -8.70
C GLY A 193 13.94 18.90 -8.71
N ASN A 194 12.79 18.84 -9.37
CA ASN A 194 11.80 19.91 -9.42
C ASN A 194 10.80 19.75 -8.26
N SER A 195 10.94 20.57 -7.22
CA SER A 195 10.04 20.55 -6.06
C SER A 195 8.58 20.91 -6.40
N GLY A 196 8.31 21.51 -7.56
CA GLY A 196 6.96 21.78 -8.07
C GLY A 196 6.34 20.63 -8.87
N ASN A 197 7.09 19.56 -9.14
CA ASN A 197 6.65 18.44 -9.96
C ASN A 197 6.87 17.10 -9.26
N LEU A 198 6.12 16.87 -8.17
CA LEU A 198 6.21 15.68 -7.33
C LEU A 198 5.14 14.67 -7.74
N THR A 199 5.56 13.45 -8.07
CA THR A 199 4.68 12.31 -8.32
C THR A 199 4.81 11.34 -7.16
N LEU A 200 3.74 11.21 -6.37
CA LEU A 200 3.69 10.19 -5.33
C LEU A 200 3.26 8.86 -5.95
N PHE A 201 3.92 7.76 -5.63
CA PHE A 201 3.48 6.46 -6.08
C PHE A 201 3.77 5.37 -5.06
N GLY A 202 2.95 4.34 -5.07
CA GLY A 202 3.13 3.22 -4.15
C GLY A 202 2.30 2.03 -4.58
N GLU A 203 2.74 0.87 -4.10
CA GLU A 203 2.12 -0.42 -4.40
C GLU A 203 1.58 -1.05 -3.11
N SER A 204 0.46 -1.78 -3.20
CA SER A 204 -0.21 -2.42 -2.06
C SER A 204 -0.58 -1.40 -0.98
N ALA A 205 -0.16 -1.60 0.28
CA ALA A 205 -0.29 -0.62 1.36
C ALA A 205 0.30 0.76 1.01
N GLY A 206 1.33 0.82 0.17
CA GLY A 206 1.87 2.08 -0.36
C GLY A 206 0.92 2.76 -1.35
N GLY A 207 0.14 1.98 -2.12
CA GLY A 207 -0.96 2.49 -2.95
C GLY A 207 -2.11 3.02 -2.09
N MET A 208 -2.47 2.29 -1.02
CA MET A 208 -3.46 2.74 -0.03
C MET A 208 -3.04 4.06 0.61
N ALA A 209 -1.79 4.16 1.09
CA ALA A 209 -1.23 5.41 1.61
C ALA A 209 -1.23 6.53 0.56
N THR A 210 -0.78 6.25 -0.66
CA THR A 210 -0.78 7.23 -1.78
C THR A 210 -2.19 7.79 -2.00
N SER A 211 -3.21 6.92 -2.02
CA SER A 211 -4.59 7.35 -2.22
C SER A 211 -5.11 8.22 -1.08
N VAL A 212 -4.88 7.88 0.20
CA VAL A 212 -5.22 8.76 1.34
C VAL A 212 -4.52 10.11 1.23
N LEU A 213 -3.25 10.12 0.86
CA LEU A 213 -2.46 11.35 0.74
C LEU A 213 -2.90 12.24 -0.43
N THR A 214 -3.70 11.72 -1.38
CA THR A 214 -4.39 12.58 -2.35
C THR A 214 -5.54 13.38 -1.72
N ALA A 215 -6.16 12.88 -0.64
CA ALA A 215 -7.27 13.55 0.04
C ALA A 215 -6.83 14.33 1.29
N SER A 216 -5.68 13.98 1.86
CA SER A 216 -5.21 14.57 3.11
C SER A 216 -5.02 16.09 3.02
N PRO A 217 -5.48 16.87 4.02
CA PRO A 217 -5.23 18.31 4.06
C PRO A 217 -3.74 18.65 4.15
N LEU A 218 -2.90 17.73 4.63
CA LEU A 218 -1.46 17.94 4.82
C LEU A 218 -0.65 17.82 3.52
N THR A 219 -1.17 17.14 2.50
CA THR A 219 -0.40 16.79 1.28
C THR A 219 -1.06 17.19 -0.03
N LYS A 220 -2.37 17.42 -0.07
CA LYS A 220 -3.09 17.73 -1.31
C LYS A 220 -2.55 18.94 -2.10
N SER A 221 -1.88 19.88 -1.43
CA SER A 221 -1.22 21.04 -2.04
C SER A 221 0.28 20.85 -2.32
N LEU A 222 0.88 19.74 -1.84
CA LEU A 222 2.31 19.46 -1.97
C LEU A 222 2.61 18.59 -3.20
N ILE A 223 1.70 17.67 -3.52
CA ILE A 223 1.87 16.70 -4.63
C ILE A 223 1.28 17.22 -5.93
N SER A 224 1.86 16.80 -7.06
CA SER A 224 1.46 17.24 -8.40
C SER A 224 0.77 16.14 -9.21
N LYS A 225 1.03 14.86 -8.88
CA LYS A 225 0.48 13.65 -9.53
C LYS A 225 0.51 12.47 -8.55
N ALA A 226 -0.31 11.45 -8.81
CA ALA A 226 -0.25 10.19 -8.07
C ALA A 226 -0.32 8.95 -8.98
N ILE A 227 0.40 7.89 -8.63
CA ILE A 227 0.26 6.55 -9.23
C ILE A 227 -0.09 5.55 -8.12
N ILE A 228 -1.29 4.98 -8.20
CA ILE A 228 -1.86 4.10 -7.18
C ILE A 228 -1.86 2.67 -7.71
N GLN A 229 -0.97 1.83 -7.20
CA GLN A 229 -0.78 0.46 -7.69
C GLN A 229 -1.35 -0.55 -6.69
N SER A 230 -2.29 -1.39 -7.11
CA SER A 230 -2.75 -2.56 -6.36
C SER A 230 -3.14 -2.30 -4.90
N GLY A 231 -3.77 -1.15 -4.62
CA GLY A 231 -4.17 -0.78 -3.26
C GLY A 231 -4.79 0.61 -3.21
N THR A 232 -6.00 0.72 -2.64
CA THR A 232 -6.68 2.01 -2.47
C THR A 232 -7.25 2.14 -1.06
N ALA A 233 -7.47 3.37 -0.63
CA ALA A 233 -8.09 3.72 0.64
C ALA A 233 -9.61 3.46 0.67
N LEU A 234 -10.20 2.84 -0.36
CA LEU A 234 -11.53 2.23 -0.25
C LEU A 234 -11.47 0.82 0.32
N SER A 235 -10.31 0.15 0.25
CA SER A 235 -10.15 -1.20 0.76
C SER A 235 -10.26 -1.24 2.27
N SER A 236 -11.13 -2.10 2.78
CA SER A 236 -11.27 -2.36 4.23
C SER A 236 -9.96 -2.84 4.86
N MET A 237 -9.08 -3.50 4.09
CA MET A 237 -7.76 -3.94 4.54
C MET A 237 -6.85 -2.80 4.97
N ALA A 238 -7.07 -1.59 4.43
CA ALA A 238 -6.27 -0.42 4.75
C ALA A 238 -6.48 0.06 6.19
N TYR A 239 -7.63 -0.25 6.78
CA TYR A 239 -8.07 0.35 8.04
C TYR A 239 -8.00 -0.61 9.21
N GLN A 240 -7.65 -0.06 10.37
CA GLN A 240 -7.84 -0.74 11.64
C GLN A 240 -9.28 -0.54 12.13
N LYS A 241 -9.90 -1.62 12.62
CA LYS A 241 -11.20 -1.58 13.28
C LYS A 241 -10.97 -1.43 14.78
N ASN A 242 -11.63 -0.49 15.45
CA ASN A 242 -11.59 -0.29 16.92
C ASN A 242 -10.16 -0.10 17.50
N PRO A 243 -9.51 1.06 17.29
CA PRO A 243 -8.11 1.29 17.66
C PRO A 243 -7.77 1.04 19.14
N ILE A 244 -8.63 1.47 20.06
CA ILE A 244 -8.42 1.27 21.51
C ILE A 244 -8.46 -0.22 21.87
N GLU A 245 -9.37 -0.97 21.26
CA GLU A 245 -9.48 -2.41 21.51
C GLU A 245 -8.28 -3.16 20.96
N ASN A 246 -7.76 -2.78 19.78
CA ASN A 246 -6.53 -3.35 19.24
C ASN A 246 -5.34 -3.11 20.18
N ALA A 247 -5.26 -1.92 20.79
CA ALA A 247 -4.25 -1.59 21.78
C ALA A 247 -4.38 -2.46 23.05
N ARG A 248 -5.59 -2.65 23.57
CA ARG A 248 -5.88 -3.55 24.71
C ARG A 248 -5.50 -4.99 24.41
N GLN A 249 -5.85 -5.49 23.23
CA GLN A 249 -5.49 -6.86 22.82
C GLN A 249 -3.99 -7.04 22.70
N LEU A 250 -3.26 -6.04 22.20
CA LEU A 250 -1.81 -6.05 22.14
C LEU A 250 -1.19 -6.11 23.54
N VAL A 251 -1.61 -5.23 24.46
CA VAL A 251 -1.14 -5.21 25.85
C VAL A 251 -1.42 -6.54 26.56
N LYS A 252 -2.61 -7.11 26.35
CA LYS A 252 -2.98 -8.43 26.87
C LYS A 252 -2.13 -9.55 26.29
N ALA A 253 -1.84 -9.53 24.99
CA ALA A 253 -0.95 -10.50 24.35
C ALA A 253 0.50 -10.40 24.85
N LEU A 254 0.90 -9.23 25.35
CA LEU A 254 2.19 -8.96 26.01
C LEU A 254 2.16 -9.29 27.51
N GLY A 255 1.03 -9.75 28.06
CA GLY A 255 0.91 -10.22 29.43
C GLY A 255 0.59 -9.15 30.48
N SER A 256 0.00 -8.03 30.07
CA SER A 256 -0.48 -6.97 30.97
C SER A 256 -2.00 -6.84 30.91
N ASP A 257 -2.60 -6.43 32.03
CA ASP A 257 -4.04 -6.19 32.18
C ASP A 257 -4.39 -4.68 32.15
N ALA A 258 -3.51 -3.83 31.62
CA ALA A 258 -3.79 -2.39 31.52
C ALA A 258 -5.00 -2.13 30.59
N GLU A 259 -5.99 -1.38 31.11
CA GLU A 259 -7.25 -1.11 30.41
C GLU A 259 -7.43 0.37 30.03
N ASP A 260 -6.86 1.27 30.83
CA ASP A 260 -6.88 2.72 30.62
C ASP A 260 -5.84 3.15 29.59
N VAL A 261 -6.14 4.22 28.84
CA VAL A 261 -5.29 4.67 27.73
C VAL A 261 -3.90 5.12 28.18
N ASP A 262 -3.77 5.72 29.36
CA ASP A 262 -2.49 6.19 29.87
C ASP A 262 -1.64 4.99 30.33
N GLU A 263 -2.25 4.02 31.01
CA GLU A 263 -1.57 2.78 31.42
C GLU A 263 -1.12 1.94 30.22
N ILE A 264 -1.96 1.86 29.18
CA ILE A 264 -1.63 1.21 27.90
C ILE A 264 -0.43 1.91 27.26
N LEU A 265 -0.45 3.24 27.18
CA LEU A 265 0.64 4.02 26.59
C LEU A 265 1.96 3.82 27.35
N ASP A 266 1.92 3.92 28.67
CA ASP A 266 3.09 3.75 29.53
C ASP A 266 3.69 2.35 29.38
N PHE A 267 2.85 1.31 29.39
CA PHE A 267 3.28 -0.08 29.20
C PHE A 267 3.91 -0.29 27.83
N LEU A 268 3.26 0.12 26.74
CA LEU A 268 3.77 -0.03 25.38
C LEU A 268 5.02 0.83 25.14
N THR A 269 5.14 1.99 25.78
CA THR A 269 6.34 2.83 25.71
C THR A 269 7.54 2.17 26.39
N ALA A 270 7.32 1.42 27.47
CA ALA A 270 8.38 0.68 28.15
C ALA A 270 8.73 -0.67 27.48
N THR A 271 7.82 -1.23 26.68
CA THR A 271 7.98 -2.56 26.06
C THR A 271 9.02 -2.54 24.92
N PRO A 272 9.91 -3.54 24.80
CA PRO A 272 10.83 -3.63 23.66
C PRO A 272 10.10 -3.72 22.31
N ALA A 273 10.60 -3.00 21.30
CA ALA A 273 10.00 -2.97 19.95
C ALA A 273 9.80 -4.37 19.35
N LYS A 274 10.76 -5.27 19.57
CA LYS A 274 10.68 -6.67 19.13
C LYS A 274 9.46 -7.40 19.68
N GLU A 275 9.16 -7.24 20.96
CA GLU A 275 8.01 -7.90 21.59
C GLU A 275 6.70 -7.37 21.03
N ILE A 276 6.58 -6.05 20.85
CA ILE A 276 5.43 -5.39 20.21
C ILE A 276 5.20 -5.93 18.79
N VAL A 277 6.25 -6.01 17.99
CA VAL A 277 6.20 -6.47 16.60
C VAL A 277 5.80 -7.94 16.53
N GLU A 278 6.44 -8.81 17.31
CA GLU A 278 6.13 -10.24 17.32
C GLU A 278 4.73 -10.55 17.89
N ALA A 279 4.25 -9.77 18.87
CA ALA A 279 2.90 -9.90 19.39
C ALA A 279 1.84 -9.45 18.37
N THR A 280 2.10 -8.32 17.68
CA THR A 280 1.24 -7.80 16.61
C THR A 280 1.11 -8.80 15.46
N GLU A 281 2.22 -9.42 15.04
CA GLU A 281 2.23 -10.43 13.97
C GLU A 281 1.36 -11.66 14.32
N LYS A 282 1.39 -12.08 15.59
CA LYS A 282 0.57 -13.20 16.08
C LYS A 282 -0.91 -12.87 16.21
N LEU A 283 -1.26 -11.63 16.53
CA LEU A 283 -2.64 -11.17 16.67
C LEU A 283 -3.34 -11.04 15.32
N TYR A 284 -2.61 -10.60 14.30
CA TYR A 284 -3.15 -10.32 12.97
C TYR A 284 -2.37 -11.09 11.87
N PRO A 285 -2.43 -12.42 11.87
CA PRO A 285 -1.79 -13.23 10.83
C PRO A 285 -2.54 -13.10 9.50
N LEU A 286 -1.81 -13.14 8.39
CA LEU A 286 -2.35 -12.90 7.04
C LEU A 286 -3.50 -13.86 6.68
N GLU A 287 -3.47 -15.08 7.20
CA GLU A 287 -4.48 -16.13 6.97
C GLU A 287 -5.88 -15.72 7.46
N THR A 288 -5.96 -14.79 8.42
CA THR A 288 -7.25 -14.30 8.95
C THR A 288 -7.82 -13.12 8.15
N LEU A 289 -7.08 -12.59 7.17
CA LEU A 289 -7.45 -11.38 6.41
C LEU A 289 -8.83 -11.48 5.75
N LEU A 290 -9.17 -12.66 5.21
CA LEU A 290 -10.44 -12.86 4.53
C LEU A 290 -11.62 -12.69 5.49
N GLU A 291 -11.48 -13.19 6.73
CA GLU A 291 -12.51 -13.17 7.78
C GLU A 291 -12.54 -11.84 8.55
N SER A 292 -11.38 -11.29 8.89
CA SER A 292 -11.24 -10.05 9.66
C SER A 292 -11.53 -8.81 8.81
N GLY A 293 -11.22 -8.87 7.51
CA GLY A 293 -11.23 -7.74 6.60
C GLY A 293 -10.24 -6.62 6.97
N SER A 294 -9.26 -6.90 7.84
CA SER A 294 -8.28 -5.92 8.33
C SER A 294 -6.93 -6.59 8.60
N LEU A 295 -5.85 -5.87 8.34
CA LEU A 295 -4.48 -6.30 8.62
C LEU A 295 -4.00 -5.95 10.04
N GLY A 296 -4.91 -5.46 10.91
CA GLY A 296 -4.59 -5.04 12.27
C GLY A 296 -4.34 -3.54 12.35
N PHE A 297 -3.17 -3.13 12.87
CA PHE A 297 -2.79 -1.72 12.97
C PHE A 297 -2.51 -1.12 11.58
N GLY A 298 -3.34 -0.16 11.18
CA GLY A 298 -3.30 0.50 9.87
C GLY A 298 -3.96 1.88 9.92
N ILE A 299 -4.43 2.36 8.78
CA ILE A 299 -5.04 3.69 8.64
C ILE A 299 -6.27 3.80 9.56
N MET A 300 -6.51 4.99 10.09
CA MET A 300 -7.74 5.30 10.81
C MET A 300 -8.21 6.73 10.58
N VAL A 301 -9.50 6.98 10.82
CA VAL A 301 -10.09 8.33 10.79
C VAL A 301 -9.83 8.98 12.16
N GLU A 302 -8.90 9.92 12.19
CA GLU A 302 -8.40 10.53 13.42
C GLU A 302 -9.45 11.42 14.08
N LYS A 303 -9.53 11.35 15.40
CA LYS A 303 -10.18 12.40 16.20
C LYS A 303 -9.34 13.67 16.07
N GLU A 304 -9.99 14.80 15.82
CA GLU A 304 -9.32 16.09 15.78
C GLU A 304 -8.99 16.60 17.19
N PHE A 305 -7.81 17.18 17.33
CA PHE A 305 -7.37 17.85 18.55
C PHE A 305 -6.77 19.22 18.18
N PRO A 306 -6.94 20.25 19.01
CA PRO A 306 -6.28 21.54 18.81
C PRO A 306 -4.77 21.37 18.66
N ASP A 307 -4.19 22.08 17.68
CA ASP A 307 -2.75 22.09 17.38
C ASP A 307 -2.12 20.72 17.02
N VAL A 308 -2.94 19.70 16.71
CA VAL A 308 -2.48 18.38 16.27
C VAL A 308 -2.86 18.17 14.81
N GLU A 309 -1.86 17.98 13.96
CA GLU A 309 -2.10 17.66 12.54
C GLU A 309 -2.73 16.26 12.40
N ALA A 310 -3.79 16.17 11.61
CA ALA A 310 -4.46 14.93 11.25
C ALA A 310 -4.32 14.67 9.74
N VAL A 311 -3.99 13.43 9.38
CA VAL A 311 -3.87 12.99 7.98
C VAL A 311 -5.25 12.76 7.38
N LEU A 312 -6.17 12.18 8.16
CA LEU A 312 -7.50 11.81 7.71
C LEU A 312 -8.52 12.03 8.83
N THR A 313 -9.41 13.01 8.68
CA THR A 313 -10.40 13.41 9.70
C THR A 313 -11.83 12.95 9.40
N GLU A 314 -12.05 12.45 8.19
CA GLU A 314 -13.34 11.92 7.72
C GLU A 314 -13.10 10.63 6.91
N SER A 315 -14.16 9.86 6.65
CA SER A 315 -14.04 8.69 5.78
C SER A 315 -13.47 9.07 4.41
N PHE A 316 -12.49 8.29 3.92
CA PHE A 316 -11.91 8.52 2.59
C PHE A 316 -12.97 8.47 1.49
N TYR A 317 -13.99 7.61 1.65
CA TYR A 317 -15.11 7.53 0.71
C TYR A 317 -15.80 8.89 0.56
N GLU A 318 -16.11 9.58 1.66
CA GLU A 318 -16.75 10.91 1.65
C GLU A 318 -15.87 11.95 0.95
N LEU A 319 -14.57 11.95 1.24
CA LEU A 319 -13.62 12.85 0.59
C LEU A 319 -13.56 12.61 -0.92
N LEU A 320 -13.56 11.33 -1.33
CA LEU A 320 -13.53 10.92 -2.72
C LEU A 320 -14.80 11.34 -3.47
N VAL A 321 -15.99 10.96 -3.00
CA VAL A 321 -17.26 11.22 -3.71
C VAL A 321 -17.69 12.68 -3.70
N SER A 322 -17.20 13.47 -2.73
CA SER A 322 -17.42 14.92 -2.69
C SER A 322 -16.40 15.72 -3.52
N GLY A 323 -15.40 15.06 -4.11
CA GLY A 323 -14.33 15.74 -4.85
C GLY A 323 -13.37 16.55 -3.96
N ARG A 324 -13.34 16.30 -2.65
CA ARG A 324 -12.41 16.96 -1.70
C ARG A 324 -11.01 16.33 -1.72
N VAL A 325 -10.61 15.81 -2.87
CA VAL A 325 -9.29 15.25 -3.15
C VAL A 325 -8.41 16.25 -3.91
N ALA A 326 -7.13 15.95 -4.07
CA ALA A 326 -6.22 16.77 -4.83
C ALA A 326 -6.62 16.84 -6.32
N GLU A 327 -6.65 18.05 -6.88
CA GLU A 327 -6.93 18.30 -8.30
C GLU A 327 -5.68 18.02 -9.16
N ILE A 328 -5.27 16.76 -9.21
CA ILE A 328 -4.06 16.28 -9.90
C ILE A 328 -4.36 15.12 -10.87
N PRO A 329 -3.55 14.91 -11.92
CA PRO A 329 -3.60 13.69 -12.71
C PRO A 329 -3.33 12.46 -11.85
N ILE A 330 -4.07 11.38 -12.09
CA ILE A 330 -3.91 10.10 -11.39
C ILE A 330 -3.74 8.97 -12.39
N MET A 331 -2.76 8.09 -12.14
CA MET A 331 -2.69 6.77 -12.75
C MET A 331 -3.03 5.73 -11.69
N ILE A 332 -3.81 4.72 -12.04
CA ILE A 332 -4.29 3.72 -11.08
C ILE A 332 -4.48 2.38 -11.78
N GLY A 333 -4.26 1.28 -11.08
CA GLY A 333 -4.48 -0.05 -11.62
C GLY A 333 -4.10 -1.17 -10.67
N SER A 334 -4.32 -2.38 -11.14
CA SER A 334 -4.08 -3.62 -10.39
C SER A 334 -3.60 -4.74 -11.31
N THR A 335 -3.09 -5.82 -10.71
CA THR A 335 -2.70 -7.05 -11.41
C THR A 335 -3.90 -7.97 -11.62
N THR A 336 -3.75 -9.02 -12.42
CA THR A 336 -4.88 -9.91 -12.73
C THR A 336 -5.19 -10.92 -11.63
N LEU A 337 -4.22 -11.27 -10.79
CA LEU A 337 -4.37 -12.26 -9.72
C LEU A 337 -3.65 -11.83 -8.43
N GLU A 338 -4.14 -10.77 -7.79
CA GLU A 338 -3.53 -10.17 -6.61
C GLU A 338 -3.28 -11.16 -5.45
N PHE A 339 -4.26 -11.98 -5.07
CA PHE A 339 -4.12 -12.82 -3.87
C PHE A 339 -4.27 -14.31 -4.14
N THR A 340 -3.38 -15.08 -3.52
CA THR A 340 -3.31 -16.54 -3.61
C THR A 340 -3.32 -17.20 -2.22
N LEU A 341 -4.15 -16.69 -1.31
CA LEU A 341 -4.26 -17.20 0.08
C LEU A 341 -4.89 -18.59 0.13
N GLU A 342 -4.51 -19.40 1.11
CA GLU A 342 -5.11 -20.73 1.30
C GLU A 342 -6.64 -20.64 1.45
N ARG A 343 -7.32 -21.62 0.87
CA ARG A 343 -8.77 -21.72 0.99
C ARG A 343 -9.14 -22.35 2.33
N THR A 344 -9.67 -21.54 3.23
CA THR A 344 -10.09 -21.99 4.57
C THR A 344 -11.54 -22.49 4.62
N SER A 345 -12.37 -22.15 3.62
CA SER A 345 -13.78 -22.49 3.59
C SER A 345 -14.34 -22.62 2.17
N ASP A 346 -15.37 -23.45 2.02
CA ASP A 346 -16.18 -23.56 0.80
C ASP A 346 -17.41 -22.64 0.81
N ASP A 347 -17.69 -21.98 1.94
CA ASP A 347 -18.80 -21.03 2.08
C ASP A 347 -18.49 -19.73 1.35
N LEU A 348 -19.10 -19.53 0.18
CA LEU A 348 -18.93 -18.31 -0.61
C LEU A 348 -19.50 -17.06 0.07
N GLN A 349 -20.31 -17.19 1.12
CA GLN A 349 -20.87 -16.02 1.83
C GLN A 349 -19.78 -15.18 2.51
N ILE A 350 -18.60 -15.75 2.80
CA ILE A 350 -17.46 -15.01 3.37
C ILE A 350 -16.90 -13.94 2.41
N PHE A 351 -17.21 -14.04 1.12
CA PHE A 351 -16.80 -13.08 0.10
C PHE A 351 -17.78 -11.91 -0.03
N ILE A 352 -18.93 -11.97 0.63
CA ILE A 352 -19.83 -10.82 0.71
C ILE A 352 -19.15 -9.80 1.64
N PRO A 353 -18.83 -8.59 1.16
CA PRO A 353 -18.18 -7.58 1.99
C PRO A 353 -19.05 -7.24 3.22
N GLN A 354 -18.44 -7.22 4.40
CA GLN A 354 -19.14 -7.01 5.68
C GLN A 354 -19.86 -5.67 5.72
N GLU A 355 -19.28 -4.65 5.08
CA GLU A 355 -19.79 -3.29 4.92
C GLU A 355 -21.05 -3.19 4.06
N LEU A 356 -21.51 -4.28 3.45
CA LEU A 356 -22.82 -4.35 2.80
C LEU A 356 -23.94 -4.73 3.78
N HIS A 357 -23.60 -5.19 5.00
CA HIS A 357 -24.56 -5.55 6.05
C HIS A 357 -25.65 -6.55 5.60
N VAL A 358 -25.31 -7.40 4.63
CA VAL A 358 -26.17 -8.50 4.21
C VAL A 358 -26.10 -9.60 5.26
N GLU A 359 -27.26 -9.94 5.84
CA GLU A 359 -27.33 -10.98 6.86
C GLU A 359 -26.95 -12.35 6.29
N ARG A 360 -26.04 -13.05 6.97
CA ARG A 360 -25.62 -14.40 6.56
C ARG A 360 -26.80 -15.37 6.60
N ASN A 361 -26.91 -16.23 5.59
CA ASN A 361 -27.98 -17.19 5.35
C ASN A 361 -29.36 -16.59 5.04
N SER A 362 -29.45 -15.28 4.80
CA SER A 362 -30.65 -14.67 4.21
C SER A 362 -30.86 -15.13 2.76
N ASP A 363 -32.08 -14.98 2.25
CA ASP A 363 -32.38 -15.23 0.83
C ASP A 363 -31.52 -14.35 -0.08
N GLU A 364 -31.24 -13.11 0.34
CA GLU A 364 -30.34 -12.18 -0.32
C GLU A 364 -28.91 -12.71 -0.37
N ALA A 365 -28.35 -13.19 0.74
CA ALA A 365 -27.00 -13.76 0.78
C ALA A 365 -26.89 -14.99 -0.12
N LEU A 366 -27.92 -15.84 -0.16
CA LEU A 366 -27.97 -17.00 -1.05
C LEU A 366 -28.05 -16.59 -2.52
N GLN A 367 -28.82 -15.55 -2.87
CA GLN A 367 -28.86 -15.02 -4.23
C GLN A 367 -27.51 -14.45 -4.66
N ILE A 368 -26.86 -13.66 -3.80
CA ILE A 368 -25.53 -13.09 -4.06
C ILE A 368 -24.50 -14.19 -4.29
N THR A 369 -24.48 -15.22 -3.44
CA THR A 369 -23.52 -16.33 -3.59
C THR A 369 -23.77 -17.20 -4.81
N ASN A 370 -25.02 -17.41 -5.21
CA ASN A 370 -25.34 -18.07 -6.48
C ASN A 370 -24.79 -17.29 -7.67
N GLU A 371 -24.86 -15.96 -7.63
CA GLU A 371 -24.33 -15.11 -8.68
C GLU A 371 -22.79 -15.08 -8.68
N ILE A 372 -22.14 -15.04 -7.51
CA ILE A 372 -20.69 -15.24 -7.39
C ILE A 372 -20.30 -16.59 -8.01
N LYS A 373 -21.03 -17.66 -7.70
CA LYS A 373 -20.77 -18.99 -8.26
C LYS A 373 -20.91 -19.01 -9.79
N ARG A 374 -21.90 -18.29 -10.34
CA ARG A 374 -22.10 -18.15 -11.79
C ARG A 374 -20.93 -17.41 -12.45
N LEU A 375 -20.53 -16.27 -11.89
CA LEU A 375 -19.52 -15.37 -12.46
C LEU A 375 -18.10 -15.94 -12.41
N TYR A 376 -17.71 -16.50 -11.27
CA TYR A 376 -16.32 -16.94 -11.05
C TYR A 376 -16.13 -18.42 -11.36
N PHE A 377 -17.06 -19.26 -10.92
CA PHE A 377 -16.94 -20.72 -11.06
C PHE A 377 -17.68 -21.25 -12.28
N LYS A 378 -18.44 -20.42 -13.02
CA LYS A 378 -19.18 -20.84 -14.23
C LYS A 378 -20.08 -22.06 -14.02
N GLY A 379 -20.61 -22.20 -12.80
CA GLY A 379 -21.44 -23.35 -12.40
C GLY A 379 -20.68 -24.66 -12.16
N SER A 380 -19.34 -24.67 -12.23
CA SER A 380 -18.50 -25.81 -11.87
C SER A 380 -18.48 -26.05 -10.35
N HIS A 381 -17.87 -27.17 -9.93
CA HIS A 381 -17.71 -27.48 -8.51
C HIS A 381 -16.81 -26.43 -7.85
N THR A 382 -17.25 -25.86 -6.75
CA THR A 382 -16.44 -24.96 -5.92
C THR A 382 -15.44 -25.77 -5.08
N GLY A 383 -14.82 -26.82 -5.60
CA GLY A 383 -13.89 -27.68 -4.86
C GLY A 383 -12.43 -27.23 -5.00
N VAL A 384 -11.50 -28.04 -4.51
CA VAL A 384 -10.04 -27.82 -4.64
C VAL A 384 -9.58 -27.75 -6.11
N GLU A 385 -10.36 -28.29 -7.03
CA GLU A 385 -10.08 -28.24 -8.48
C GLU A 385 -10.27 -26.83 -9.09
N SER A 386 -10.87 -25.87 -8.36
CA SER A 386 -11.16 -24.50 -8.82
C SER A 386 -10.35 -23.42 -8.11
N LEU A 387 -9.09 -23.70 -7.79
CA LEU A 387 -8.20 -22.76 -7.10
C LEU A 387 -8.00 -21.45 -7.87
N LYS A 388 -7.94 -21.49 -9.20
CA LYS A 388 -7.79 -20.29 -10.03
C LYS A 388 -9.01 -19.38 -9.89
N GLU A 389 -10.20 -19.93 -10.02
CA GLU A 389 -11.47 -19.19 -9.89
C GLU A 389 -11.63 -18.61 -8.48
N TYR A 390 -11.19 -19.35 -7.46
CA TYR A 390 -11.13 -18.87 -6.08
C TYR A 390 -10.17 -17.69 -5.92
N PHE A 391 -8.95 -17.76 -6.47
CA PHE A 391 -7.98 -16.66 -6.42
C PHE A 391 -8.45 -15.42 -7.19
N GLU A 392 -9.16 -15.59 -8.31
CA GLU A 392 -9.80 -14.47 -9.01
C GLU A 392 -10.84 -13.79 -8.13
N LEU A 393 -11.73 -14.56 -7.48
CA LEU A 393 -12.74 -14.02 -6.56
C LEU A 393 -12.08 -13.30 -5.37
N LEU A 394 -11.05 -13.91 -4.79
CA LEU A 394 -10.29 -13.34 -3.69
C LEU A 394 -9.64 -12.01 -4.07
N SER A 395 -8.99 -11.97 -5.24
CA SER A 395 -8.33 -10.77 -5.76
C SER A 395 -9.33 -9.64 -6.05
N ASP A 396 -10.48 -9.98 -6.62
CA ASP A 396 -11.54 -9.02 -6.87
C ASP A 396 -12.11 -8.44 -5.57
N LYS A 397 -12.45 -9.31 -4.60
CA LYS A 397 -12.97 -8.92 -3.28
C LYS A 397 -12.01 -8.02 -2.51
N LEU A 398 -10.71 -8.31 -2.55
CA LEU A 398 -9.73 -7.60 -1.72
C LEU A 398 -9.20 -6.31 -2.37
N LEU A 399 -9.10 -6.25 -3.71
CA LEU A 399 -8.44 -5.12 -4.40
C LEU A 399 -9.12 -4.62 -5.68
N ASN A 400 -9.47 -5.50 -6.62
CA ASN A 400 -9.88 -5.02 -7.95
C ASN A 400 -11.21 -4.28 -7.92
N VAL A 401 -12.17 -4.73 -7.11
CA VAL A 401 -13.47 -4.07 -6.96
C VAL A 401 -13.30 -2.66 -6.40
N ASP A 402 -12.45 -2.47 -5.39
CA ASP A 402 -12.21 -1.15 -4.81
C ASP A 402 -11.39 -0.24 -5.73
N THR A 403 -10.50 -0.80 -6.53
CA THR A 403 -9.78 -0.08 -7.59
C THR A 403 -10.75 0.45 -8.64
N HIS A 404 -11.66 -0.40 -9.12
CA HIS A 404 -12.71 -0.02 -10.07
C HIS A 404 -13.65 1.05 -9.49
N ARG A 405 -14.12 0.85 -8.25
CA ARG A 405 -14.97 1.83 -7.55
C ARG A 405 -14.28 3.17 -7.38
N TYR A 406 -13.00 3.18 -7.03
CA TYR A 406 -12.21 4.41 -6.92
C TYR A 406 -12.23 5.21 -8.22
N VAL A 407 -11.95 4.56 -9.35
CA VAL A 407 -11.97 5.18 -10.68
C VAL A 407 -13.36 5.73 -11.00
N LYS A 408 -14.41 4.94 -10.77
CA LYS A 408 -15.80 5.35 -11.02
C LYS A 408 -16.23 6.55 -10.21
N TYR A 409 -15.84 6.65 -8.94
CA TYR A 409 -16.19 7.80 -8.11
C TYR A 409 -15.37 9.03 -8.49
N LEU A 410 -14.06 8.86 -8.65
CA LEU A 410 -13.16 9.98 -8.94
C LEU A 410 -13.48 10.65 -10.28
N VAL A 411 -13.82 9.88 -11.32
CA VAL A 411 -14.10 10.46 -12.65
C VAL A 411 -15.33 11.38 -12.66
N GLN A 412 -16.27 11.20 -11.72
CA GLN A 412 -17.47 12.05 -11.63
C GLN A 412 -17.17 13.43 -11.05
N VAL A 413 -16.06 13.57 -10.33
CA VAL A 413 -15.75 14.79 -9.54
C VAL A 413 -14.45 15.45 -9.98
N SER A 414 -13.49 14.70 -10.53
CA SER A 414 -12.19 15.20 -10.95
C SER A 414 -12.26 15.90 -12.30
N LYS A 415 -11.54 17.01 -12.43
CA LYS A 415 -11.32 17.71 -13.71
C LYS A 415 -10.00 17.33 -14.36
N LYS A 416 -9.23 16.45 -13.72
CA LYS A 416 -7.91 16.00 -14.18
C LYS A 416 -7.99 14.60 -14.78
N PRO A 417 -7.10 14.28 -15.73
CA PRO A 417 -7.13 12.98 -16.38
C PRO A 417 -6.81 11.85 -15.38
N ILE A 418 -7.56 10.77 -15.50
CA ILE A 418 -7.38 9.51 -14.75
C ILE A 418 -7.01 8.43 -15.76
N TYR A 419 -5.88 7.76 -15.54
CA TYR A 419 -5.39 6.69 -16.42
C TYR A 419 -5.50 5.34 -15.70
N TYR A 420 -6.38 4.48 -16.18
CA TYR A 420 -6.61 3.15 -15.59
C TYR A 420 -5.75 2.09 -16.30
N TYR A 421 -5.06 1.21 -15.58
CA TYR A 421 -4.36 0.06 -16.15
C TYR A 421 -4.77 -1.26 -15.50
N LYS A 422 -4.51 -2.34 -16.24
CA LYS A 422 -4.52 -3.72 -15.74
C LYS A 422 -3.20 -4.38 -16.12
N PHE A 423 -2.46 -4.90 -15.14
CA PHE A 423 -1.21 -5.59 -15.38
C PHE A 423 -1.46 -7.09 -15.54
N ASP A 424 -1.16 -7.61 -16.74
CA ASP A 424 -1.50 -8.98 -17.17
C ASP A 424 -0.32 -9.70 -17.83
N TYR A 425 0.88 -9.13 -17.70
CA TYR A 425 2.08 -9.70 -18.27
C TYR A 425 2.70 -10.74 -17.34
N VAL A 426 2.94 -11.92 -17.90
CA VAL A 426 3.60 -13.03 -17.20
C VAL A 426 4.96 -13.27 -17.84
N GLY A 427 5.99 -12.71 -17.23
CA GLY A 427 7.37 -12.85 -17.65
C GLY A 427 8.24 -13.57 -16.63
N GLU A 428 9.56 -13.49 -16.80
CA GLU A 428 10.51 -14.09 -15.85
C GLU A 428 10.77 -13.18 -14.64
N LEU A 429 10.49 -11.87 -14.76
CA LEU A 429 10.66 -10.90 -13.67
C LEU A 429 9.44 -10.82 -12.73
N ASN A 430 8.42 -11.64 -12.94
CA ASN A 430 7.31 -11.81 -12.00
C ASN A 430 7.79 -12.54 -10.75
N LEU A 431 7.77 -11.85 -9.60
CA LEU A 431 8.19 -12.41 -8.31
C LEU A 431 7.30 -13.58 -7.89
N THR A 432 5.98 -13.46 -8.09
CA THR A 432 5.02 -14.50 -7.70
C THR A 432 5.22 -15.79 -8.48
N LYS A 433 5.56 -15.71 -9.77
CA LYS A 433 5.91 -16.87 -10.61
C LYS A 433 7.08 -17.66 -10.01
N LYS A 434 8.09 -16.97 -9.48
CA LYS A 434 9.25 -17.59 -8.81
C LYS A 434 8.86 -18.22 -7.46
N LEU A 435 8.08 -17.51 -6.65
CA LEU A 435 7.71 -17.95 -5.30
C LEU A 435 6.65 -19.06 -5.30
N LEU A 436 5.76 -19.07 -6.29
CA LEU A 436 4.58 -19.94 -6.37
C LEU A 436 4.66 -20.92 -7.55
N VAL A 437 5.87 -21.24 -8.02
CA VAL A 437 6.09 -22.15 -9.16
C VAL A 437 5.36 -23.50 -9.01
N SER A 438 5.21 -23.99 -7.77
CA SER A 438 4.51 -25.24 -7.47
C SER A 438 3.01 -25.21 -7.73
N LEU A 439 2.39 -24.02 -7.77
CA LEU A 439 0.97 -23.87 -8.08
C LEU A 439 0.68 -23.93 -9.58
N GLY A 440 1.71 -23.84 -10.44
CA GLY A 440 1.56 -23.89 -11.90
C GLY A 440 0.67 -22.79 -12.47
N LEU A 441 0.47 -21.68 -11.74
CA LEU A 441 -0.34 -20.56 -12.16
C LEU A 441 0.45 -19.70 -13.16
N ASN A 442 -0.17 -19.39 -14.29
CA ASN A 442 0.40 -18.50 -15.31
C ASN A 442 -0.39 -17.19 -15.34
N HIS A 443 -0.21 -16.37 -14.31
CA HIS A 443 -0.89 -15.08 -14.12
C HIS A 443 0.07 -14.04 -13.55
N ALA A 444 -0.29 -12.77 -13.71
CA ALA A 444 0.39 -11.68 -13.05
C ALA A 444 -0.19 -11.51 -11.65
N GLY A 445 0.62 -11.82 -10.64
CA GLY A 445 0.25 -11.70 -9.24
C GLY A 445 0.65 -10.38 -8.60
N HIS A 446 0.23 -10.17 -7.35
CA HIS A 446 0.54 -8.97 -6.59
C HIS A 446 2.04 -8.68 -6.54
N MET A 447 2.39 -7.39 -6.68
CA MET A 447 3.76 -6.87 -6.78
C MET A 447 4.54 -7.24 -8.05
N ASP A 448 4.02 -8.07 -8.96
CA ASP A 448 4.80 -8.54 -10.12
C ASP A 448 5.22 -7.40 -11.06
N GLU A 449 4.45 -6.32 -11.16
CA GLU A 449 4.82 -5.20 -12.02
C GLU A 449 6.07 -4.47 -11.52
N LEU A 450 6.40 -4.60 -10.23
CA LEU A 450 7.55 -3.91 -9.62
C LEU A 450 8.89 -4.43 -10.14
N GLY A 451 8.96 -5.71 -10.55
CA GLY A 451 10.16 -6.28 -11.20
C GLY A 451 10.52 -5.59 -12.53
N TYR A 452 9.58 -4.85 -13.11
CA TYR A 452 9.75 -4.07 -14.34
C TYR A 452 10.00 -2.57 -14.08
N LEU A 453 9.91 -2.11 -12.82
CA LEU A 453 10.17 -0.72 -12.41
C LEU A 453 11.45 -0.59 -11.58
N PHE A 454 11.76 -1.58 -10.75
CA PHE A 454 12.89 -1.55 -9.82
C PHE A 454 13.81 -2.75 -10.03
N SER A 455 15.10 -2.54 -9.78
CA SER A 455 16.01 -3.67 -9.58
C SER A 455 15.75 -4.30 -8.21
N ASN A 456 15.80 -5.62 -8.15
CA ASN A 456 15.41 -6.40 -6.98
C ASN A 456 16.35 -7.60 -6.81
N ASP A 457 16.93 -7.75 -5.62
CA ASP A 457 17.85 -8.83 -5.24
C ASP A 457 17.22 -10.21 -5.30
N LEU A 458 15.91 -10.33 -5.12
CA LEU A 458 15.17 -11.58 -5.28
C LEU A 458 15.11 -12.04 -6.74
N LEU A 459 15.36 -11.13 -7.70
CA LEU A 459 15.33 -11.39 -9.14
C LEU A 459 16.71 -11.24 -9.81
N LYS A 460 17.78 -10.96 -9.05
CA LYS A 460 19.12 -10.67 -9.60
C LYS A 460 19.72 -11.82 -10.43
N ASP A 461 19.38 -13.06 -10.09
CA ASP A 461 19.87 -14.27 -10.77
C ASP A 461 18.93 -14.72 -11.91
N VAL A 462 17.89 -13.93 -12.20
CA VAL A 462 16.93 -14.22 -13.28
C VAL A 462 17.37 -13.50 -14.53
N GLU A 463 17.65 -14.26 -15.58
CA GLU A 463 17.93 -13.72 -16.91
C GLU A 463 16.62 -13.30 -17.59
N PRO A 464 16.41 -12.00 -17.87
CA PRO A 464 15.20 -11.53 -18.52
C PRO A 464 15.15 -11.96 -19.98
N THR A 465 13.99 -12.38 -20.46
CA THR A 465 13.77 -12.61 -21.90
C THR A 465 13.76 -11.28 -22.66
N THR A 466 13.88 -11.34 -23.99
CA THR A 466 13.69 -10.14 -24.84
C THR A 466 12.35 -9.46 -24.59
N GLN A 467 11.31 -10.25 -24.29
CA GLN A 467 9.98 -9.73 -23.99
C GLN A 467 9.92 -9.06 -22.61
N ASP A 468 10.62 -9.59 -21.61
CA ASP A 468 10.76 -8.95 -20.29
C ASP A 468 11.45 -7.59 -20.41
N VAL A 469 12.54 -7.52 -21.19
CA VAL A 469 13.25 -6.26 -21.45
C VAL A 469 12.34 -5.26 -22.16
N LYS A 470 11.52 -5.71 -23.13
CA LYS A 470 10.53 -4.88 -23.82
C LYS A 470 9.46 -4.37 -22.85
N MET A 471 8.94 -5.22 -21.96
CA MET A 471 7.97 -4.82 -20.95
C MET A 471 8.57 -3.82 -19.96
N ARG A 472 9.78 -4.06 -19.47
CA ARG A 472 10.52 -3.11 -18.62
C ARG A 472 10.64 -1.74 -19.28
N GLU A 473 11.07 -1.68 -20.54
CA GLU A 473 11.14 -0.41 -21.28
C GLU A 473 9.79 0.30 -21.41
N ARG A 474 8.70 -0.46 -21.61
CA ARG A 474 7.34 0.10 -21.64
C ARG A 474 6.94 0.68 -20.29
N MET A 475 7.05 -0.11 -19.21
CA MET A 475 6.70 0.29 -17.84
C MET A 475 7.46 1.55 -17.42
N LEU A 476 8.80 1.54 -17.57
CA LEU A 476 9.63 2.70 -17.22
C LEU A 476 9.21 3.95 -17.96
N ARG A 477 8.90 3.86 -19.26
CA ARG A 477 8.46 5.01 -20.06
C ARG A 477 7.06 5.48 -19.66
N LEU A 478 6.09 4.58 -19.50
CA LEU A 478 4.73 4.94 -19.11
C LEU A 478 4.70 5.67 -17.76
N TRP A 479 5.40 5.15 -16.75
CA TRP A 479 5.48 5.76 -15.42
C TRP A 479 6.23 7.09 -15.44
N THR A 480 7.38 7.16 -16.10
CA THR A 480 8.21 8.39 -16.11
C THR A 480 7.63 9.48 -17.02
N ASN A 481 6.97 9.12 -18.13
CA ASN A 481 6.22 10.07 -18.97
C ASN A 481 5.07 10.70 -18.20
N PHE A 482 4.34 9.88 -17.42
CA PHE A 482 3.31 10.37 -16.52
C PHE A 482 3.91 11.31 -15.46
N ALA A 483 5.02 10.93 -14.80
CA ALA A 483 5.68 11.82 -13.85
C ALA A 483 6.09 13.17 -14.47
N LYS A 484 6.64 13.13 -15.70
CA LYS A 484 7.05 14.30 -16.48
C LYS A 484 5.88 15.23 -16.81
N SER A 485 4.81 14.69 -17.39
CA SER A 485 3.81 15.49 -18.11
C SER A 485 2.37 15.36 -17.59
N GLY A 486 2.08 14.32 -16.81
CA GLY A 486 0.73 13.93 -16.41
C GLY A 486 0.00 13.10 -17.46
N ASN A 487 0.67 12.74 -18.56
CA ASN A 487 0.20 11.87 -19.62
C ASN A 487 1.20 10.72 -19.80
N PRO A 488 0.80 9.43 -19.70
CA PRO A 488 1.72 8.30 -19.87
C PRO A 488 2.16 8.07 -21.32
N THR A 489 1.40 8.56 -22.30
CA THR A 489 1.69 8.42 -23.74
C THR A 489 1.67 9.79 -24.44
N PRO A 490 2.57 10.73 -24.08
CA PRO A 490 2.59 12.06 -24.67
C PRO A 490 3.16 12.08 -26.09
N ASP A 491 3.98 11.09 -26.44
CA ASP A 491 4.59 10.87 -27.74
C ASP A 491 4.57 9.39 -28.11
N GLU A 492 4.44 9.10 -29.41
CA GLU A 492 4.57 7.74 -29.93
C GLU A 492 6.05 7.36 -30.08
N ASN A 493 6.36 6.10 -29.75
CA ASN A 493 7.68 5.54 -30.00
C ASN A 493 7.60 4.02 -30.24
N HIS A 494 8.73 3.39 -30.54
CA HIS A 494 8.75 1.96 -30.89
C HIS A 494 8.41 1.02 -29.72
N TYR A 495 8.44 1.47 -28.46
CA TYR A 495 7.98 0.69 -27.30
C TYR A 495 6.50 0.91 -27.00
N ILE A 496 6.04 2.15 -27.12
CA ILE A 496 4.67 2.60 -26.83
C ILE A 496 3.99 2.98 -28.14
N THR A 497 3.27 2.02 -28.73
CA THR A 497 2.57 2.16 -30.01
C THR A 497 1.06 2.36 -29.86
N VAL A 498 0.59 2.57 -28.63
CA VAL A 498 -0.82 2.74 -28.29
C VAL A 498 -0.97 4.03 -27.52
N THR A 499 -1.95 4.85 -27.89
CA THR A 499 -2.34 6.02 -27.10
C THR A 499 -3.22 5.57 -25.95
N TRP A 500 -2.82 5.88 -24.71
CA TRP A 500 -3.61 5.59 -23.53
C TRP A 500 -4.61 6.71 -23.30
N LEU A 501 -5.88 6.46 -23.62
CA LEU A 501 -6.95 7.42 -23.37
C LEU A 501 -7.29 7.46 -21.87
N PRO A 502 -7.51 8.65 -21.29
CA PRO A 502 -7.99 8.75 -19.92
C PRO A 502 -9.44 8.26 -19.82
N VAL A 503 -9.82 7.83 -18.62
CA VAL A 503 -11.19 7.48 -18.24
C VAL A 503 -12.12 8.66 -18.49
N THR A 504 -13.32 8.39 -18.98
CA THR A 504 -14.41 9.36 -19.12
C THR A 504 -15.62 8.94 -18.30
N HIS A 505 -16.62 9.83 -18.20
CA HIS A 505 -17.87 9.54 -17.48
C HIS A 505 -18.61 8.32 -18.07
N ASP A 506 -18.55 8.16 -19.40
CA ASP A 506 -19.27 7.12 -20.12
C ASP A 506 -18.42 5.86 -20.37
N ASN A 507 -17.10 5.98 -20.28
CA ASN A 507 -16.21 4.90 -20.65
C ASN A 507 -14.94 4.84 -19.81
N LEU A 508 -14.77 3.74 -19.09
CA LEU A 508 -13.57 3.48 -18.30
C LEU A 508 -12.47 2.89 -19.20
N TYR A 509 -11.86 3.74 -20.02
CA TYR A 509 -10.69 3.34 -20.82
C TYR A 509 -9.57 2.84 -19.92
N PHE A 510 -8.97 1.71 -20.28
CA PHE A 510 -7.82 1.17 -19.57
C PHE A 510 -6.76 0.65 -20.54
N ILE A 511 -5.49 0.69 -20.13
CA ILE A 511 -4.43 -0.01 -20.85
C ILE A 511 -4.26 -1.40 -20.24
N ASN A 512 -4.30 -2.45 -21.06
CA ASN A 512 -3.87 -3.78 -20.66
C ASN A 512 -2.36 -3.89 -20.90
N LEU A 513 -1.60 -4.12 -19.83
CA LEU A 513 -0.16 -4.36 -19.86
C LEU A 513 0.07 -5.87 -19.96
N GLY A 514 -0.25 -6.45 -21.11
CA GLY A 514 0.03 -7.86 -21.42
C GLY A 514 1.28 -8.02 -22.29
N ASN A 515 1.40 -9.13 -23.03
CA ASN A 515 2.48 -9.32 -24.01
C ASN A 515 2.56 -8.14 -25.01
N GLU A 516 1.40 -7.64 -25.43
CA GLU A 516 1.31 -6.39 -26.17
C GLU A 516 0.42 -5.41 -25.41
N LEU A 517 0.71 -4.12 -25.58
CA LEU A 517 -0.12 -3.06 -25.03
C LEU A 517 -1.42 -3.02 -25.83
N SER A 518 -2.56 -2.98 -25.16
CA SER A 518 -3.85 -2.75 -25.81
C SER A 518 -4.71 -1.80 -25.00
N LEU A 519 -5.43 -0.92 -25.71
CA LEU A 519 -6.44 -0.06 -25.11
C LEU A 519 -7.76 -0.84 -25.06
N GLY A 520 -8.30 -1.01 -23.86
CA GLY A 520 -9.62 -1.58 -23.62
C GLY A 520 -10.58 -0.54 -23.04
N SER A 521 -11.80 -1.01 -22.77
CA SER A 521 -12.87 -0.22 -22.15
C SER A 521 -13.62 -1.09 -21.15
N ASN A 522 -13.91 -0.53 -19.97
CA ASN A 522 -14.71 -1.17 -18.92
C ASN A 522 -14.15 -2.56 -18.54
N PRO A 523 -13.00 -2.60 -17.84
CA PRO A 523 -12.33 -3.87 -17.52
C PRO A 523 -13.25 -4.76 -16.67
N ASP A 524 -13.26 -6.06 -16.99
CA ASP A 524 -14.04 -7.09 -16.29
C ASP A 524 -15.53 -6.73 -16.12
N LYS A 525 -16.10 -6.06 -17.12
CA LYS A 525 -17.43 -5.41 -17.10
C LYS A 525 -18.51 -6.20 -16.35
N GLU A 526 -18.75 -7.46 -16.71
CA GLU A 526 -19.82 -8.27 -16.10
C GLU A 526 -19.63 -8.47 -14.59
N LYS A 527 -18.39 -8.76 -14.15
CA LYS A 527 -18.06 -8.89 -12.73
C LYS A 527 -18.24 -7.54 -12.02
N MET A 528 -17.73 -6.46 -12.62
CA MET A 528 -17.77 -5.13 -12.01
C MET A 528 -19.19 -4.57 -11.91
N GLU A 529 -20.06 -4.80 -12.91
CA GLU A 529 -21.48 -4.44 -12.86
C GLU A 529 -22.23 -5.17 -11.75
N PHE A 530 -21.92 -6.47 -11.53
CA PHE A 530 -22.46 -7.21 -10.39
C PHE A 530 -22.06 -6.57 -9.06
N TRP A 531 -20.77 -6.34 -8.82
CA TRP A 531 -20.29 -5.72 -7.58
C TRP A 531 -20.85 -4.31 -7.39
N ASP A 532 -20.87 -3.50 -8.45
CA ASP A 532 -21.47 -2.16 -8.45
C ASP A 532 -22.95 -2.20 -8.02
N SER A 533 -23.72 -3.20 -8.47
CA SER A 533 -25.12 -3.36 -8.09
C SER A 533 -25.29 -3.64 -6.59
N LEU A 534 -24.39 -4.43 -6.00
CA LEU A 534 -24.41 -4.73 -4.57
C LEU A 534 -24.09 -3.49 -3.74
N TYR A 535 -23.03 -2.76 -4.10
CA TYR A 535 -22.69 -1.52 -3.41
C TYR A 535 -23.80 -0.47 -3.57
N THR A 536 -24.40 -0.33 -4.75
CA THR A 536 -25.52 0.62 -4.95
C THR A 536 -26.72 0.26 -4.08
N LYS A 537 -27.07 -1.03 -4.01
CA LYS A 537 -28.24 -1.51 -3.28
C LYS A 537 -28.05 -1.43 -1.76
N TYR A 538 -26.93 -1.94 -1.26
CA TYR A 538 -26.74 -2.24 0.17
C TYR A 538 -25.78 -1.31 0.88
N TYR A 539 -24.80 -0.74 0.18
CA TYR A 539 -23.84 0.16 0.83
C TYR A 539 -24.58 1.40 1.31
N ARG A 540 -24.48 1.64 2.60
CA ARG A 540 -24.89 2.88 3.26
C ARG A 540 -23.63 3.37 3.94
N ILE A 541 -23.34 4.66 3.81
CA ILE A 541 -22.30 5.30 4.60
C ILE A 541 -22.77 5.16 6.04
N TRP A 542 -22.25 4.17 6.77
CA TRP A 542 -22.61 4.03 8.16
C TRP A 542 -22.08 5.22 8.91
N GLU A 543 -22.94 5.69 9.80
CA GLU A 543 -22.61 6.40 11.02
C GLU A 543 -21.40 5.71 11.68
N HIS A 544 -20.19 6.07 11.26
CA HIS A 544 -19.13 6.19 12.24
C HIS A 544 -19.76 7.01 13.36
N PRO A 545 -19.72 6.56 14.64
CA PRO A 545 -20.13 7.44 15.72
C PRO A 545 -19.38 8.73 15.45
N LYS A 546 -20.12 9.81 15.19
CA LYS A 546 -19.53 11.12 15.00
C LYS A 546 -18.70 11.32 16.26
N THR A 547 -17.39 11.13 16.16
CA THR A 547 -16.47 11.41 17.27
C THR A 547 -16.48 12.90 17.57
N ASN A 548 -16.99 13.69 16.61
CA ASN A 548 -17.36 15.08 16.72
C ASN A 548 -18.90 15.22 16.82
N THR A 549 -19.49 14.91 17.98
CA THR A 549 -20.87 15.33 18.31
C THR A 549 -20.95 16.71 18.95
N GLU A 550 -19.87 17.49 18.95
CA GLU A 550 -19.97 18.92 19.24
C GLU A 550 -20.19 19.67 17.92
N GLU A 551 -21.42 20.16 17.72
CA GLU A 551 -21.72 21.12 16.65
C GLU A 551 -20.86 22.37 16.84
N VAL A 552 -19.79 22.50 16.05
CA VAL A 552 -19.07 23.77 15.92
C VAL A 552 -19.94 24.70 15.06
N VAL A 553 -20.80 25.48 15.72
CA VAL A 553 -21.57 26.54 15.06
C VAL A 553 -20.62 27.69 14.71
N ARG A 554 -20.16 27.75 13.46
CA ARG A 554 -19.38 28.89 12.95
C ARG A 554 -20.29 30.11 12.74
N LYS A 555 -20.39 30.99 13.74
CA LYS A 555 -21.02 32.31 13.55
C LYS A 555 -20.09 33.22 12.76
N HIS A 556 -20.62 33.76 11.67
CA HIS A 556 -19.95 34.80 10.88
C HIS A 556 -20.45 36.15 11.40
N GLU A 557 -19.70 36.80 12.29
CA GLU A 557 -19.98 38.18 12.67
C GLU A 557 -18.99 39.13 11.96
N PRO A 558 -19.48 40.15 11.23
CA PRO A 558 -18.60 41.14 10.61
C PRO A 558 -18.04 42.07 11.69
N ILE A 559 -16.71 42.11 11.82
CA ILE A 559 -16.01 43.08 12.65
C ILE A 559 -15.60 44.26 11.76
N ILE A 560 -16.16 45.44 12.02
CA ILE A 560 -15.78 46.67 11.34
C ILE A 560 -14.54 47.23 12.03
N VAL A 561 -13.39 47.17 11.34
CA VAL A 561 -12.15 47.79 11.83
C VAL A 561 -11.94 49.10 11.06
N ALA A 562 -12.03 50.22 11.77
CA ALA A 562 -11.68 51.52 11.22
C ALA A 562 -10.17 51.77 11.43
N GLU A 563 -9.40 51.79 10.35
CA GLU A 563 -7.96 52.03 10.41
C GLU A 563 -7.65 53.46 9.94
N GLN A 564 -7.09 54.30 10.82
CA GLN A 564 -6.67 55.65 10.45
C GLN A 564 -5.22 55.65 9.95
N ILE A 565 -5.04 55.76 8.64
CA ILE A 565 -3.71 55.83 8.00
C ILE A 565 -3.26 57.29 7.98
N GLN A 566 -2.17 57.62 8.69
CA GLN A 566 -1.48 58.91 8.57
C GLN A 566 -0.43 58.85 7.45
N THR A 567 -0.63 59.61 6.39
CA THR A 567 0.44 60.03 5.48
C THR A 567 0.76 61.51 5.67
N PRO A 568 2.04 61.90 5.63
CA PRO A 568 2.41 63.30 5.73
C PRO A 568 2.08 63.99 4.40
N GLU A 569 1.27 65.05 4.48
CA GLU A 569 0.85 65.97 3.40
C GLU A 569 -0.45 65.64 2.62
N ALA A 570 -1.61 65.58 3.30
CA ALA A 570 -2.97 65.94 2.80
C ALA A 570 -4.05 65.69 3.89
N PRO A 571 -5.27 66.28 3.83
CA PRO A 571 -6.24 66.22 4.93
C PRO A 571 -6.85 64.82 5.13
N GLN A 572 -7.09 64.48 6.40
CA GLN A 572 -7.53 63.16 6.90
C GLN A 572 -8.72 62.56 6.11
N GLN A 573 -8.54 61.35 5.57
CA GLN A 573 -9.62 60.48 5.11
C GLN A 573 -9.64 59.23 5.99
N GLU A 574 -10.80 58.95 6.61
CA GLU A 574 -11.09 57.66 7.24
C GLU A 574 -11.37 56.61 6.17
N ILE A 575 -10.64 55.50 6.20
CA ILE A 575 -10.89 54.33 5.36
C ILE A 575 -11.49 53.26 6.28
N ILE A 576 -12.73 52.85 6.00
CA ILE A 576 -13.40 51.75 6.69
C ILE A 576 -13.04 50.46 5.94
N VAL A 577 -12.39 49.52 6.61
CA VAL A 577 -12.07 48.19 6.07
C VAL A 577 -12.91 47.16 6.80
N GLU A 578 -13.89 46.57 6.13
CA GLU A 578 -14.61 45.41 6.65
C GLU A 578 -13.74 44.17 6.50
N THR A 579 -13.36 43.56 7.62
CA THR A 579 -12.60 42.30 7.62
C THR A 579 -13.42 41.25 8.37
N THR A 580 -13.75 40.14 7.71
CA THR A 580 -14.37 38.97 8.34
C THR A 580 -13.29 38.17 9.08
N VAL A 581 -13.47 37.96 10.38
CA VAL A 581 -12.61 37.11 11.21
C VAL A 581 -13.45 35.94 11.71
N GLU A 582 -12.97 34.70 11.51
CA GLU A 582 -13.58 33.51 12.13
C GLU A 582 -13.16 33.43 13.60
N SER A 583 -14.12 33.39 14.52
CA SER A 583 -13.89 33.06 15.93
C SER A 583 -14.67 31.80 16.30
N VAL A 584 -14.02 30.89 17.03
CA VAL A 584 -14.60 29.62 17.50
C VAL A 584 -14.80 29.71 19.01
N GLU A 585 -16.03 29.57 19.49
CA GLU A 585 -16.34 29.35 20.90
C GLU A 585 -16.99 27.96 21.08
N VAL A 586 -16.56 27.24 22.12
CA VAL A 586 -17.13 25.96 22.55
C VAL A 586 -18.22 26.25 23.57
N VAL A 587 -19.45 25.77 23.34
CA VAL A 587 -20.59 25.97 24.25
C VAL A 587 -20.90 24.66 24.96
N ASP A 588 -20.78 24.65 26.29
CA ASP A 588 -21.22 23.52 27.12
C ASP A 588 -22.75 23.40 27.09
N ASN A 589 -23.26 22.22 26.71
CA ASN A 589 -24.70 21.94 26.64
C ASN A 589 -25.37 22.03 28.03
N VAL A 590 -26.21 23.05 28.21
CA VAL A 590 -27.22 23.08 29.28
C VAL A 590 -28.40 22.20 28.84
N LYS A 591 -28.84 21.30 29.72
CA LYS A 591 -30.05 20.48 29.54
C LYS A 591 -31.27 21.35 29.27
N GLU A 592 -31.94 21.15 28.14
CA GLU A 592 -33.31 21.61 27.91
C GLU A 592 -34.25 20.42 27.67
N ASP A 593 -35.34 20.42 28.44
CA ASP A 593 -36.49 19.51 28.34
C ASP A 593 -37.23 19.73 27.00
N THR A 594 -37.51 18.65 26.29
CA THR A 594 -38.33 18.66 25.06
C THR A 594 -39.84 18.59 25.39
N PRO A 595 -40.69 19.48 24.85
CA PRO A 595 -42.13 19.30 24.83
C PRO A 595 -42.59 18.48 23.60
N GLU A 596 -43.70 17.74 23.75
CA GLU A 596 -44.32 16.86 22.76
C GLU A 596 -44.63 17.54 21.40
N PRO A 597 -44.58 16.80 20.27
CA PRO A 597 -44.88 17.35 18.96
C PRO A 597 -46.39 17.38 18.64
N GLU A 598 -46.87 18.51 18.12
CA GLU A 598 -48.19 18.65 17.50
C GLU A 598 -48.25 18.02 16.08
N PRO A 599 -49.41 17.55 15.62
CA PRO A 599 -49.53 16.73 14.41
C PRO A 599 -49.50 17.54 13.10
N VAL A 600 -48.82 16.99 12.09
CA VAL A 600 -48.75 17.48 10.70
C VAL A 600 -49.92 16.90 9.89
N PRO A 601 -50.62 17.68 9.04
CA PRO A 601 -51.78 17.20 8.28
C PRO A 601 -51.40 16.33 7.06
N GLU A 602 -52.22 15.31 6.80
CA GLU A 602 -52.19 14.39 5.66
C GLU A 602 -52.34 15.10 4.30
N ILE A 603 -51.50 14.73 3.33
CA ILE A 603 -51.66 15.06 1.91
C ILE A 603 -51.93 13.74 1.17
N GLU A 604 -53.12 13.62 0.58
CA GLU A 604 -53.53 12.47 -0.24
C GLU A 604 -52.76 12.42 -1.58
N PRO A 605 -52.41 11.23 -2.10
CA PRO A 605 -51.73 11.09 -3.39
C PRO A 605 -52.70 11.11 -4.59
N THR A 606 -52.43 11.98 -5.56
CA THR A 606 -53.04 11.94 -6.90
C THR A 606 -52.50 10.78 -7.76
N PRO A 607 -53.34 10.07 -8.53
CA PRO A 607 -52.95 8.89 -9.29
C PRO A 607 -52.34 9.25 -10.66
N VAL A 608 -51.29 8.53 -11.07
CA VAL A 608 -50.77 8.56 -12.45
C VAL A 608 -50.84 7.16 -13.04
N ASN A 609 -51.49 7.08 -14.21
CA ASN A 609 -51.82 5.87 -14.95
C ASN A 609 -50.59 5.17 -15.55
N PHE A 610 -50.63 3.84 -15.49
CA PHE A 610 -49.77 2.90 -16.21
C PHE A 610 -50.12 2.87 -17.70
N VAL A 611 -49.09 2.78 -18.56
CA VAL A 611 -49.22 2.34 -19.95
C VAL A 611 -48.31 1.12 -20.12
N GLU A 612 -48.96 -0.03 -20.29
CA GLU A 612 -48.38 -1.32 -20.69
C GLU A 612 -48.09 -1.28 -22.19
N ILE A 613 -46.87 -1.67 -22.59
CA ILE A 613 -46.57 -2.04 -23.98
C ILE A 613 -45.97 -3.45 -23.94
N ALA A 614 -46.76 -4.41 -24.38
CA ALA A 614 -46.36 -5.78 -24.63
C ALA A 614 -45.79 -5.87 -26.06
N GLU A 615 -44.58 -6.41 -26.20
CA GLU A 615 -44.11 -7.03 -27.43
C GLU A 615 -43.61 -8.44 -27.13
N GLU A 616 -44.05 -9.36 -27.98
CA GLU A 616 -44.00 -10.80 -27.86
C GLU A 616 -43.11 -11.35 -29.00
N ILE A 617 -42.60 -12.60 -28.85
CA ILE A 617 -42.12 -13.56 -29.89
C ILE A 617 -40.58 -13.55 -30.19
N PRO A 618 -39.88 -14.69 -30.47
CA PRO A 618 -40.02 -16.10 -30.03
C PRO A 618 -38.69 -16.83 -29.64
N GLU A 619 -38.82 -18.02 -29.04
CA GLU A 619 -37.76 -19.06 -28.87
C GLU A 619 -37.33 -19.76 -30.17
N PRO A 620 -36.15 -20.41 -30.18
CA PRO A 620 -36.02 -21.68 -30.92
C PRO A 620 -35.29 -22.81 -30.16
N GLN A 621 -36.02 -23.94 -30.06
CA GLN A 621 -35.67 -25.33 -30.45
C GLN A 621 -34.39 -26.00 -29.89
N VAL A 622 -34.64 -27.11 -29.18
CA VAL A 622 -33.70 -28.14 -28.71
C VAL A 622 -33.50 -29.22 -29.79
N GLU A 623 -32.26 -29.67 -30.01
CA GLU A 623 -31.96 -30.96 -30.65
C GLU A 623 -31.23 -31.90 -29.67
N THR A 624 -31.74 -33.13 -29.59
CA THR A 624 -31.26 -34.25 -28.78
C THR A 624 -30.28 -35.14 -29.54
N VAL A 625 -29.22 -35.64 -28.88
CA VAL A 625 -28.53 -36.89 -29.28
C VAL A 625 -28.18 -37.73 -28.04
N SER A 626 -28.42 -39.04 -28.16
CA SER A 626 -28.54 -40.08 -27.14
C SER A 626 -27.27 -40.93 -26.90
N ASN A 627 -27.08 -41.40 -25.64
CA ASN A 627 -26.67 -42.75 -25.14
C ASN A 627 -25.35 -43.40 -25.65
N ALA A 628 -24.50 -44.12 -24.89
CA ALA A 628 -24.47 -44.84 -23.59
C ALA A 628 -23.03 -45.44 -23.39
N PRO A 629 -22.70 -46.37 -22.45
CA PRO A 629 -23.20 -46.68 -21.09
C PRO A 629 -22.07 -46.70 -20.01
N ALA A 630 -22.49 -46.84 -18.74
CA ALA A 630 -21.67 -47.05 -17.54
C ALA A 630 -21.44 -48.55 -17.21
N GLU A 631 -20.31 -48.86 -16.56
CA GLU A 631 -20.02 -50.15 -15.92
C GLU A 631 -20.01 -50.04 -14.39
N VAL A 632 -20.42 -51.14 -13.76
CA VAL A 632 -20.73 -51.36 -12.34
C VAL A 632 -19.55 -52.01 -11.63
N ILE A 633 -19.22 -51.59 -10.38
CA ILE A 633 -18.49 -52.45 -9.43
C ILE A 633 -19.10 -52.34 -8.01
N GLU A 634 -19.30 -53.51 -7.41
CA GLU A 634 -19.88 -53.84 -6.10
C GLU A 634 -18.86 -53.80 -4.92
N PRO A 635 -19.29 -53.97 -3.64
CA PRO A 635 -18.67 -53.33 -2.47
C PRO A 635 -17.87 -54.26 -1.51
N VAL A 636 -17.58 -53.70 -0.32
CA VAL A 636 -17.41 -54.30 1.04
C VAL A 636 -15.97 -54.47 1.62
N LYS A 637 -15.65 -53.81 2.75
CA LYS A 637 -15.55 -54.37 4.15
C LYS A 637 -14.73 -53.52 5.14
N GLU A 638 -15.28 -53.43 6.36
CA GLU A 638 -14.74 -52.88 7.61
C GLU A 638 -13.54 -53.68 8.18
N ALA A 639 -12.67 -53.03 8.99
CA ALA A 639 -12.44 -53.37 10.42
C ALA A 639 -11.13 -52.77 11.05
N GLN A 640 -11.32 -52.05 12.16
CA GLN A 640 -10.68 -52.19 13.50
C GLN A 640 -9.20 -51.84 13.83
N PHE A 641 -9.08 -50.82 14.72
CA PHE A 641 -8.42 -50.73 16.06
C PHE A 641 -6.89 -50.64 16.34
N ASN A 642 -6.63 -49.83 17.40
CA ASN A 642 -5.50 -49.72 18.37
C ASN A 642 -4.32 -48.80 17.98
N GLY A 643 -3.73 -47.95 18.83
CA GLY A 643 -3.82 -47.71 20.28
C GLY A 643 -2.41 -47.38 20.86
N ASN A 644 -2.31 -46.38 21.75
CA ASN A 644 -1.15 -45.94 22.59
C ASN A 644 0.03 -45.24 21.86
N GLY A 645 0.68 -44.17 22.35
CA GLY A 645 0.75 -43.53 23.67
C GLY A 645 2.21 -43.52 24.19
N ASN A 646 2.90 -42.38 24.25
CA ASN A 646 3.65 -41.89 25.43
C ASN A 646 4.61 -40.69 25.22
N VAL A 647 4.67 -39.92 26.31
CA VAL A 647 5.36 -38.67 26.68
C VAL A 647 6.88 -38.81 26.92
N ALA A 648 7.66 -37.75 26.70
CA ALA A 648 8.87 -37.45 27.49
C ALA A 648 9.25 -35.94 27.52
N LYS A 649 9.79 -35.49 28.67
CA LYS A 649 10.06 -34.11 29.16
C LYS A 649 11.54 -33.67 28.99
N PRO A 650 11.92 -32.39 29.28
CA PRO A 650 13.08 -31.67 28.72
C PRO A 650 14.33 -31.55 29.63
N ARG A 651 15.43 -30.97 29.12
CA ARG A 651 16.64 -30.53 29.88
C ARG A 651 17.28 -29.23 29.36
N THR A 652 18.01 -28.58 30.25
CA THR A 652 18.41 -27.17 30.36
C THR A 652 19.93 -26.88 30.14
N SER A 653 20.22 -25.61 29.76
CA SER A 653 21.36 -24.68 30.00
C SER A 653 22.84 -25.10 29.88
N ASN A 654 23.70 -24.18 29.41
CA ASN A 654 24.96 -23.77 30.08
C ASN A 654 25.61 -22.48 29.52
N GLU A 655 26.24 -21.72 30.42
CA GLU A 655 26.88 -20.39 30.32
C GLU A 655 28.29 -20.37 29.67
N ILE A 656 28.79 -19.16 29.37
CA ILE A 656 30.12 -18.85 28.81
C ILE A 656 30.97 -18.05 29.82
N LYS A 657 32.28 -18.34 29.93
CA LYS A 657 33.29 -17.49 30.64
C LYS A 657 34.48 -17.13 29.74
N MET A 658 34.97 -15.89 29.90
CA MET A 658 36.09 -15.26 29.18
C MET A 658 37.37 -15.22 30.04
N VAL A 659 38.54 -15.42 29.43
CA VAL A 659 39.87 -15.10 30.02
C VAL A 659 40.80 -14.53 28.93
N GLN A 660 41.51 -13.44 29.26
CA GLN A 660 42.54 -12.79 28.42
C GLN A 660 43.95 -13.16 28.88
N ASN A 661 44.91 -13.21 27.95
CA ASN A 661 46.35 -13.31 28.25
C ASN A 661 47.18 -12.19 27.61
N ALA A 662 48.33 -11.93 28.24
CA ALA A 662 49.26 -10.84 28.00
C ALA A 662 49.95 -10.92 26.63
N ASN A 663 49.70 -9.90 25.78
CA ASN A 663 50.57 -9.32 24.75
C ASN A 663 49.82 -8.42 23.73
N GLY A 664 48.60 -7.94 24.04
CA GLY A 664 48.07 -6.70 23.47
C GLY A 664 47.82 -6.65 21.95
N VAL A 665 47.37 -7.73 21.32
CA VAL A 665 46.88 -7.73 19.92
C VAL A 665 45.62 -8.63 19.79
N PRO A 666 44.52 -8.21 19.13
CA PRO A 666 43.36 -9.07 18.90
C PRO A 666 43.60 -10.05 17.74
N LYS A 667 43.19 -11.30 17.89
CA LYS A 667 43.01 -12.23 16.76
C LYS A 667 41.66 -12.94 16.87
N ASP A 668 41.10 -13.21 15.70
CA ASP A 668 39.79 -13.78 15.41
C ASP A 668 39.49 -15.09 16.15
N VAL A 669 38.22 -15.24 16.54
CA VAL A 669 37.67 -16.47 17.10
C VAL A 669 37.34 -17.43 15.96
N ILE A 670 38.16 -18.48 15.80
CA ILE A 670 37.81 -19.68 15.03
C ILE A 670 37.40 -20.76 16.03
N ARG A 671 36.20 -21.35 15.88
CA ARG A 671 35.86 -22.64 16.52
C ARG A 671 35.97 -23.75 15.48
N ALA A 672 36.56 -24.86 15.92
CA ALA A 672 36.90 -26.03 15.14
C ALA A 672 35.66 -26.84 14.70
N ASN A 673 35.53 -27.10 13.39
CA ASN A 673 35.36 -28.43 12.77
C ASN A 673 34.83 -28.33 11.32
N ASP A 674 35.67 -27.91 10.37
CA ASP A 674 35.42 -28.12 8.93
C ASP A 674 36.32 -29.23 8.39
N PRO A 675 35.78 -30.22 7.63
CA PRO A 675 36.54 -31.06 6.71
C PRO A 675 36.33 -30.68 5.22
N PRO A 676 37.20 -31.14 4.30
CA PRO A 676 37.45 -30.51 2.99
C PRO A 676 36.74 -31.16 1.79
N GLU A 677 36.79 -30.44 0.65
CA GLU A 677 36.10 -30.65 -0.63
C GLU A 677 36.46 -31.92 -1.44
N ASP A 678 35.46 -32.31 -2.24
CA ASP A 678 35.44 -33.12 -3.46
C ASP A 678 35.51 -34.66 -3.43
N ASP A 679 34.33 -35.30 -3.50
CA ASP A 679 33.92 -36.19 -4.60
C ASP A 679 32.41 -36.51 -4.51
N LEU A 680 31.64 -36.24 -5.59
CA LEU A 680 30.20 -36.53 -5.72
C LEU A 680 29.91 -38.05 -5.71
N PRO A 681 28.75 -38.49 -5.14
CA PRO A 681 27.64 -38.82 -6.05
C PRO A 681 26.23 -38.51 -5.52
N LYS A 682 25.41 -37.97 -6.45
CA LYS A 682 24.00 -38.29 -6.76
C LYS A 682 23.02 -38.70 -5.64
N ASN A 683 21.99 -37.86 -5.52
CA ASN A 683 20.59 -38.13 -5.17
C ASN A 683 20.24 -38.64 -3.76
N ILE A 684 19.04 -38.20 -3.35
CA ILE A 684 18.28 -38.44 -2.10
C ILE A 684 18.62 -37.38 -1.02
N GLY A 685 17.77 -36.45 -0.63
CA GLY A 685 16.31 -36.40 -0.68
C GLY A 685 15.76 -36.34 0.75
N VAL A 686 15.20 -35.19 1.12
CA VAL A 686 14.00 -34.98 1.95
C VAL A 686 13.76 -35.99 3.09
N ASN A 687 13.87 -35.54 4.34
CA ASN A 687 13.09 -36.11 5.43
C ASN A 687 12.91 -35.14 6.61
N LYS A 688 11.89 -34.29 6.48
CA LYS A 688 10.97 -33.90 7.56
C LYS A 688 9.62 -33.47 6.95
N PHE A 689 9.04 -34.34 6.13
CA PHE A 689 7.67 -34.22 5.62
C PHE A 689 7.12 -35.61 5.28
N VAL A 690 7.07 -36.51 6.26
CA VAL A 690 6.37 -37.79 6.15
C VAL A 690 5.72 -38.08 7.50
N ASN A 691 4.48 -37.62 7.66
CA ASN A 691 3.50 -38.19 8.59
C ASN A 691 2.05 -37.99 8.09
N PHE A 692 1.84 -37.64 6.82
CA PHE A 692 0.50 -37.43 6.26
C PHE A 692 0.10 -38.49 5.22
N PHE A 693 1.07 -39.16 4.57
CA PHE A 693 0.80 -40.04 3.43
C PHE A 693 0.73 -41.55 3.72
N GLU A 694 0.83 -42.00 4.97
CA GLU A 694 0.54 -43.41 5.32
C GLU A 694 -0.98 -43.70 5.43
N SER A 695 -1.85 -42.71 5.22
CA SER A 695 -3.32 -42.88 5.25
C SER A 695 -3.97 -43.25 3.91
N LEU A 696 -3.23 -43.21 2.80
CA LEU A 696 -3.77 -43.46 1.46
C LEU A 696 -3.08 -44.66 0.82
N GLY A 697 -3.54 -45.86 1.19
CA GLY A 697 -3.05 -47.14 0.70
C GLY A 697 -3.24 -47.37 -0.81
N GLY A 698 -2.34 -46.82 -1.64
CA GLY A 698 -2.24 -47.09 -3.08
C GLY A 698 -0.84 -47.56 -3.45
N LYS A 699 -0.73 -48.77 -4.01
CA LYS A 699 0.54 -49.40 -4.41
C LYS A 699 1.07 -48.82 -5.72
N LYS A 700 2.33 -48.37 -5.63
CA LYS A 700 3.40 -48.12 -6.63
C LYS A 700 3.03 -47.73 -8.06
#